data_AF-A0A2C1K7I4-F1
#
_entry.id   AF-A0A2C1K7I4-F1
#
_cell.length_a   1.000
_cell.length_b   1.000
_cell.length_c   1.000
_cell.angle_alpha   90.00
_cell.angle_beta   90.00
_cell.angle_gamma   90.00
#
_symmetry.space_group_name_H-M   'P 1'
#
loop_
_entity.id
_entity.type
_entity.pdbx_description
1 polymer ?
#
loop_
_entity_poly.entity_id
_entity_poly.type
_entity_poly.pdbx_seq_one_letter_code
_entity_poly.pdbx_strand_id
1 'polypeptide(L)'
;MEQDIKELANAYPDLIKYKVIGKSEYGRNIYAVSLGNGPSVVQINGSHHAREWMTTMVNMNMLEQYAQAYKNGKSIDGYNVKSIIHSSTIWFVPMVNPDGVTLQQFGLKKFPSSDHKFLIKANDGSMDFKRWKANAKGIDLNRQYDANWAGICCDPGRPYFKNYKGPKQNSAKETITMVDFINKTKPEIIVSYHSSGEILYWNFHQSGSRYNRDHSLAKQIGRMTGYSLIYPKSSPSGGGLTDWFIAHYKRPAFTIEISPYVGETSVPLSYFPSIWSENRAIGLYTANEGYKLFMNKYNSVKSAATKKVNDAFLTSKALRPYHTSKVKSVNNIVISTDFMNSYNKTGSLIKTAEQSLSGLTSSDRNFLTTYINEAKARKLDAARFIDAVKVGDELSTEKQSFDALVKKGALNDSVVKEYDELSYRIKKAEQVISRVYGSSYRNLFGDKYIVPGKISKEYVIYEVSRYNLLSEIEQHITKAEYKQAADKLAMLDRLEKRSVQIKADGNKLYPGKYPDLPTIEAQLVSKKQEIVVLYEEAAGVTNLETANETIAKVNELYTSYQQVTEISPELSLFTELKGINVSADPTLLDEAKKAEYNLAIEQLQEVKTFEEAVLLGEEILKLSTEIEQLVIQGQPHEELTLQYNDKKAQFETLVAKLVTEAQKAKLIEKYL
;
A
#
# COMPACT_ATOMS: atom_id res chain seq x y z
N MET A 1 40.04 16.35 -31.48
CA MET A 1 38.94 15.36 -31.32
C MET A 1 38.41 15.31 -29.89
N GLU A 2 39.11 14.73 -28.90
CA GLU A 2 38.53 14.64 -27.53
C GLU A 2 38.21 16.01 -26.92
N GLN A 3 39.10 16.99 -27.16
CA GLN A 3 38.87 18.38 -26.81
C GLN A 3 37.63 18.94 -27.53
N ASP A 4 37.57 18.82 -28.86
CA ASP A 4 36.46 19.31 -29.68
C ASP A 4 35.12 18.69 -29.26
N ILE A 5 35.08 17.41 -28.89
CA ILE A 5 33.88 16.75 -28.37
C ILE A 5 33.39 17.46 -27.10
N LYS A 6 34.30 17.79 -26.17
CA LYS A 6 33.97 18.49 -24.92
C LYS A 6 33.50 19.91 -25.21
N GLU A 7 34.19 20.62 -26.09
CA GLU A 7 33.85 21.99 -26.48
C GLU A 7 32.48 22.06 -27.16
N LEU A 8 32.20 21.16 -28.12
CA LEU A 8 30.90 21.06 -28.78
C LEU A 8 29.78 20.70 -27.80
N ALA A 9 30.01 19.74 -26.89
CA ALA A 9 29.03 19.40 -25.87
C ALA A 9 28.72 20.57 -24.93
N ASN A 10 29.75 21.35 -24.56
CA ASN A 10 29.57 22.55 -23.75
C ASN A 10 28.86 23.68 -24.51
N ALA A 11 29.10 23.82 -25.82
CA ALA A 11 28.47 24.83 -26.65
C ALA A 11 27.00 24.51 -26.99
N TYR A 12 26.62 23.23 -26.98
CA TYR A 12 25.29 22.74 -27.35
C TYR A 12 24.74 21.68 -26.36
N PRO A 13 24.63 21.98 -25.05
CA PRO A 13 24.35 20.98 -24.01
C PRO A 13 22.98 20.29 -24.13
N ASP A 14 21.98 20.96 -24.70
CA ASP A 14 20.64 20.40 -24.93
C ASP A 14 20.61 19.45 -26.14
N LEU A 15 21.59 19.55 -27.03
CA LEU A 15 21.62 18.89 -28.32
C LEU A 15 22.68 17.80 -28.40
N ILE A 16 23.85 18.04 -27.80
CA ILE A 16 25.03 17.17 -27.86
C ILE A 16 25.27 16.53 -26.51
N LYS A 17 25.36 15.20 -26.51
CA LYS A 17 25.83 14.41 -25.36
C LYS A 17 26.90 13.46 -25.85
N TYR A 18 27.89 13.18 -25.03
CA TYR A 18 28.93 12.20 -25.37
C TYR A 18 29.17 11.24 -24.22
N LYS A 19 29.75 10.09 -24.56
CA LYS A 19 30.16 9.06 -23.60
C LYS A 19 31.30 8.23 -24.16
N VAL A 20 32.10 7.68 -23.27
CA VAL A 20 33.00 6.58 -23.59
C VAL A 20 32.17 5.30 -23.65
N ILE A 21 32.15 4.65 -24.82
CA ILE A 21 31.40 3.41 -25.04
C ILE A 21 32.25 2.15 -24.82
N GLY A 22 33.57 2.31 -24.80
CA GLY A 22 34.51 1.24 -24.54
C GLY A 22 35.95 1.75 -24.61
N LYS A 23 36.90 0.82 -24.51
CA LYS A 23 38.33 1.10 -24.66
C LYS A 23 38.94 0.18 -25.70
N SER A 24 39.91 0.70 -26.44
CA SER A 24 40.70 -0.06 -27.40
C SER A 24 41.65 -1.06 -26.73
N GLU A 25 42.36 -1.86 -27.53
CA GLU A 25 43.31 -2.85 -27.01
C GLU A 25 44.43 -2.25 -26.15
N TYR A 26 44.82 -1.00 -26.40
CA TYR A 26 45.81 -0.25 -25.64
C TYR A 26 45.18 0.80 -24.70
N GLY A 27 43.89 0.67 -24.39
CA GLY A 27 43.22 1.41 -23.31
C GLY A 27 42.74 2.83 -23.67
N ARG A 28 42.85 3.25 -24.94
CA ARG A 28 42.33 4.53 -25.41
C ARG A 28 40.81 4.50 -25.46
N ASN A 29 40.17 5.62 -25.15
CA ASN A 29 38.72 5.69 -25.12
C ASN A 29 38.14 5.65 -26.53
N ILE A 30 37.04 4.91 -26.70
CA ILE A 30 36.20 4.96 -27.89
C ILE A 30 34.98 5.81 -27.54
N TYR A 31 34.83 6.94 -28.21
CA TYR A 31 33.77 7.91 -27.92
C TYR A 31 32.57 7.72 -28.84
N ALA A 32 31.37 7.82 -28.26
CA ALA A 32 30.14 8.05 -29.00
C ALA A 32 29.57 9.42 -28.62
N VAL A 33 29.12 10.18 -29.62
CA VAL A 33 28.55 11.52 -29.49
C VAL A 33 27.18 11.56 -30.15
N SER A 34 26.13 11.88 -29.41
CA SER A 34 24.78 12.05 -29.96
C SER A 34 24.53 13.49 -30.34
N LEU A 35 23.82 13.69 -31.44
CA LEU A 35 23.18 14.94 -31.83
C LEU A 35 21.67 14.72 -31.91
N GLY A 36 20.90 15.46 -31.10
CA GLY A 36 19.45 15.34 -31.02
C GLY A 36 18.94 14.44 -29.90
N ASN A 37 17.63 14.44 -29.75
CA ASN A 37 16.90 13.67 -28.73
C ASN A 37 15.64 12.97 -29.28
N GLY A 38 15.51 12.92 -30.62
CA GLY A 38 14.39 12.28 -31.28
C GLY A 38 14.40 10.75 -31.14
N PRO A 39 13.23 10.09 -31.25
CA PRO A 39 13.08 8.66 -30.99
C PRO A 39 13.68 7.75 -32.08
N SER A 40 13.79 8.24 -33.33
CA SER A 40 14.48 7.52 -34.40
C SER A 40 15.99 7.64 -34.19
N VAL A 41 16.72 6.54 -34.30
CA VAL A 41 18.17 6.55 -34.09
C VAL A 41 18.87 6.22 -35.41
N VAL A 42 19.93 6.94 -35.76
CA VAL A 42 20.88 6.53 -36.80
C VAL A 42 22.30 6.58 -36.26
N GLN A 43 23.21 5.82 -36.86
CA GLN A 43 24.62 5.81 -36.45
C GLN A 43 25.51 6.13 -37.63
N ILE A 44 26.51 6.98 -37.40
CA ILE A 44 27.58 7.28 -38.34
C ILE A 44 28.90 7.00 -37.64
N ASN A 45 29.80 6.30 -38.28
CA ASN A 45 31.09 5.96 -37.69
C ASN A 45 32.22 6.09 -38.72
N GLY A 46 33.46 6.10 -38.23
CA GLY A 46 34.64 6.23 -39.06
C GLY A 46 35.89 5.67 -38.38
N SER A 47 36.95 5.58 -39.16
CA SER A 47 38.25 5.03 -38.76
C SER A 47 38.14 3.65 -38.13
N HIS A 48 37.39 2.72 -38.75
CA HIS A 48 37.60 1.30 -38.50
C HIS A 48 39.00 0.88 -38.92
N HIS A 49 39.49 1.44 -40.02
CA HIS A 49 40.86 1.26 -40.47
C HIS A 49 41.74 2.45 -40.07
N ALA A 50 42.97 2.15 -39.67
CA ALA A 50 43.93 3.09 -39.09
C ALA A 50 44.34 4.26 -40.00
N ARG A 51 44.59 4.00 -41.29
CA ARG A 51 44.99 5.04 -42.27
C ARG A 51 43.84 5.90 -42.78
N GLU A 52 42.59 5.54 -42.47
CA GLU A 52 41.39 6.18 -43.02
C GLU A 52 40.85 7.29 -42.10
N TRP A 53 41.75 7.97 -41.39
CA TRP A 53 41.41 8.94 -40.33
C TRP A 53 40.76 10.24 -40.83
N MET A 54 40.77 10.51 -42.14
CA MET A 54 39.97 11.57 -42.76
C MET A 54 38.47 11.40 -42.44
N THR A 55 38.00 10.17 -42.31
CA THR A 55 36.60 9.84 -41.97
C THR A 55 36.21 10.34 -40.56
N THR A 56 37.16 10.41 -39.62
CA THR A 56 36.93 11.04 -38.31
C THR A 56 36.69 12.54 -38.46
N MET A 57 37.44 13.22 -39.34
CA MET A 57 37.23 14.64 -39.61
C MET A 57 35.86 14.89 -40.23
N VAL A 58 35.44 14.06 -41.19
CA VAL A 58 34.09 14.14 -41.78
C VAL A 58 33.01 14.01 -40.70
N ASN A 59 33.12 13.02 -39.82
CA ASN A 59 32.16 12.80 -38.73
C ASN A 59 32.08 13.99 -37.76
N MET A 60 33.23 14.50 -37.31
CA MET A 60 33.29 15.64 -36.39
C MET A 60 32.78 16.92 -37.04
N ASN A 61 33.11 17.15 -38.31
CA ASN A 61 32.63 18.31 -39.05
C ASN A 61 31.12 18.23 -39.30
N MET A 62 30.56 17.05 -39.61
CA MET A 62 29.10 16.86 -39.68
C MET A 62 28.42 17.22 -38.35
N LEU A 63 28.95 16.71 -37.24
CA LEU A 63 28.41 16.98 -35.91
C LEU A 63 28.35 18.48 -35.62
N GLU A 64 29.44 19.20 -35.84
CA GLU A 64 29.54 20.64 -35.62
C GLU A 64 28.60 21.43 -36.55
N GLN A 65 28.66 21.16 -37.86
CA GLN A 65 27.89 21.89 -38.85
C GLN A 65 26.38 21.71 -38.66
N TYR A 66 25.94 20.51 -38.26
CA TYR A 66 24.53 20.27 -37.94
C TYR A 66 24.11 20.96 -36.64
N ALA A 67 24.96 20.98 -35.60
CA ALA A 67 24.65 21.70 -34.37
C ALA A 67 24.55 23.22 -34.60
N GLN A 68 25.46 23.78 -35.39
CA GLN A 68 25.42 25.19 -35.81
C GLN A 68 24.16 25.50 -36.63
N ALA A 69 23.83 24.66 -37.62
CA ALA A 69 22.64 24.84 -38.44
C ALA A 69 21.34 24.72 -37.61
N TYR A 70 21.28 23.79 -36.65
CA TYR A 70 20.16 23.65 -35.72
C TYR A 70 19.94 24.93 -34.92
N LYS A 71 21.00 25.45 -34.27
CA LYS A 71 20.94 26.66 -33.44
C LYS A 71 20.54 27.90 -34.24
N ASN A 72 20.99 27.98 -35.49
CA ASN A 72 20.72 29.09 -36.39
C ASN A 72 19.44 28.91 -37.23
N GLY A 73 18.69 27.82 -37.07
CA GLY A 73 17.48 27.53 -37.85
C GLY A 73 17.73 27.36 -39.35
N LYS A 74 18.93 26.95 -39.77
CA LYS A 74 19.32 26.81 -41.17
C LYS A 74 19.05 25.40 -41.71
N SER A 75 18.87 25.31 -43.02
CA SER A 75 18.87 24.06 -43.77
C SER A 75 20.25 23.78 -44.36
N ILE A 76 20.57 22.51 -44.60
CA ILE A 76 21.76 22.07 -45.34
C ILE A 76 21.27 21.23 -46.52
N ASP A 77 21.60 21.62 -47.75
CA ASP A 77 21.19 20.95 -48.99
C ASP A 77 19.68 20.63 -49.06
N GLY A 78 18.85 21.58 -48.60
CA GLY A 78 17.40 21.44 -48.57
C GLY A 78 16.84 20.66 -47.38
N TYR A 79 17.68 20.05 -46.53
CA TYR A 79 17.25 19.36 -45.31
C TYR A 79 17.06 20.35 -44.15
N ASN A 80 15.83 20.43 -43.62
CA ASN A 80 15.54 21.21 -42.43
C ASN A 80 16.16 20.55 -41.19
N VAL A 81 17.28 21.10 -40.72
CA VAL A 81 18.07 20.49 -39.64
C VAL A 81 17.27 20.43 -38.34
N LYS A 82 16.51 21.48 -37.99
CA LYS A 82 15.73 21.52 -36.75
C LYS A 82 14.69 20.40 -36.68
N SER A 83 13.91 20.21 -37.74
CA SER A 83 12.90 19.15 -37.82
C SER A 83 13.52 17.75 -37.71
N ILE A 84 14.62 17.53 -38.43
CA ILE A 84 15.30 16.22 -38.45
C ILE A 84 15.90 15.89 -37.09
N ILE A 85 16.57 16.84 -36.43
CA ILE A 85 17.21 16.59 -35.13
C ILE A 85 16.19 16.50 -33.97
N HIS A 86 14.98 17.06 -34.13
CA HIS A 86 13.87 16.80 -33.20
C HIS A 86 13.25 15.41 -33.38
N SER A 87 13.23 14.87 -34.59
CA SER A 87 12.61 13.57 -34.90
C SER A 87 13.58 12.40 -34.82
N SER A 88 14.88 12.68 -34.91
CA SER A 88 15.95 11.69 -34.90
C SER A 88 17.12 12.07 -33.99
N THR A 89 17.81 11.06 -33.47
CA THR A 89 19.10 11.15 -32.80
C THR A 89 20.17 10.54 -33.70
N ILE A 90 21.19 11.31 -34.05
CA ILE A 90 22.36 10.84 -34.80
C ILE A 90 23.48 10.53 -33.82
N TRP A 91 23.89 9.26 -33.71
CA TRP A 91 25.08 8.87 -32.96
C TRP A 91 26.31 8.82 -33.86
N PHE A 92 27.28 9.65 -33.57
CA PHE A 92 28.61 9.59 -34.17
C PHE A 92 29.52 8.72 -33.31
N VAL A 93 30.23 7.77 -33.92
CA VAL A 93 31.42 7.11 -33.35
C VAL A 93 32.61 7.52 -34.22
N PRO A 94 33.20 8.71 -33.98
CA PRO A 94 34.09 9.33 -34.95
C PRO A 94 35.33 8.50 -35.25
N MET A 95 35.83 7.75 -34.26
CA MET A 95 37.04 6.96 -34.36
C MET A 95 36.87 5.62 -33.64
N VAL A 96 36.67 4.56 -34.41
CA VAL A 96 36.51 3.19 -33.87
C VAL A 96 37.86 2.57 -33.51
N ASN A 97 38.92 2.89 -34.26
CA ASN A 97 40.27 2.33 -34.09
C ASN A 97 41.29 3.37 -33.60
N PRO A 98 41.17 3.90 -32.37
CA PRO A 98 42.06 4.95 -31.89
C PRO A 98 43.53 4.49 -31.78
N ASP A 99 43.77 3.20 -31.53
CA ASP A 99 45.13 2.67 -31.48
C ASP A 99 45.77 2.61 -32.87
N GLY A 100 45.07 2.03 -33.85
CA GLY A 100 45.55 1.94 -35.22
C GLY A 100 45.83 3.33 -35.80
N VAL A 101 44.91 4.29 -35.63
CA VAL A 101 45.11 5.68 -36.08
C VAL A 101 46.35 6.29 -35.43
N THR A 102 46.52 6.10 -34.12
CA THR A 102 47.71 6.58 -33.39
C THR A 102 48.99 5.97 -33.95
N LEU A 103 49.00 4.67 -34.24
CA LEU A 103 50.15 3.97 -34.81
C LEU A 103 50.51 4.51 -36.20
N GLN A 104 49.51 4.70 -37.06
CA GLN A 104 49.73 5.25 -38.40
C GLN A 104 50.27 6.69 -38.37
N GLN A 105 49.78 7.52 -37.44
CA GLN A 105 50.15 8.95 -37.37
C GLN A 105 51.51 9.16 -36.71
N PHE A 106 51.77 8.48 -35.59
CA PHE A 106 52.91 8.75 -34.71
C PHE A 106 53.94 7.62 -34.67
N GLY A 107 53.67 6.50 -35.34
CA GLY A 107 54.51 5.31 -35.30
C GLY A 107 54.65 4.72 -33.89
N LEU A 108 55.78 4.07 -33.65
CA LEU A 108 56.08 3.34 -32.41
C LEU A 108 56.18 4.23 -31.16
N LYS A 109 56.37 5.55 -31.32
CA LYS A 109 56.60 6.49 -30.21
C LYS A 109 55.45 6.55 -29.19
N LYS A 110 54.24 6.14 -29.59
CA LYS A 110 53.03 6.15 -28.74
C LYS A 110 52.62 4.75 -28.26
N PHE A 111 53.52 3.77 -28.39
CA PHE A 111 53.32 2.38 -28.00
C PHE A 111 54.44 1.90 -27.07
N PRO A 112 54.14 0.98 -26.13
CA PRO A 112 55.16 0.39 -25.26
C PRO A 112 56.29 -0.25 -26.08
N SER A 113 57.54 -0.06 -25.64
CA SER A 113 58.71 -0.62 -26.34
C SER A 113 58.65 -2.15 -26.46
N SER A 114 57.96 -2.83 -25.54
CA SER A 114 57.71 -4.28 -25.59
C SER A 114 56.93 -4.73 -26.83
N ASP A 115 56.06 -3.87 -27.38
CA ASP A 115 55.23 -4.18 -28.54
C ASP A 115 55.91 -3.83 -29.88
N HIS A 116 57.03 -3.10 -29.88
CA HIS A 116 57.66 -2.60 -31.10
C HIS A 116 58.09 -3.73 -32.05
N LYS A 117 58.73 -4.78 -31.52
CA LYS A 117 59.16 -5.94 -32.32
C LYS A 117 57.97 -6.62 -32.99
N PHE A 118 56.84 -6.73 -32.29
CA PHE A 118 55.61 -7.28 -32.83
C PHE A 118 55.04 -6.41 -33.94
N LEU A 119 54.91 -5.09 -33.70
CA LEU A 119 54.35 -4.14 -34.66
C LEU A 119 55.17 -4.06 -35.95
N ILE A 120 56.50 -4.01 -35.84
CA ILE A 120 57.43 -4.04 -36.97
C ILE A 120 57.26 -5.34 -37.76
N LYS A 121 57.23 -6.49 -37.08
CA LYS A 121 57.03 -7.80 -37.73
C LYS A 121 55.69 -7.91 -38.44
N ALA A 122 54.61 -7.40 -37.83
CA ALA A 122 53.28 -7.37 -38.43
C ALA A 122 53.19 -6.41 -39.62
N ASN A 123 54.15 -5.50 -39.77
CA ASN A 123 54.30 -4.55 -40.88
C ASN A 123 55.41 -4.97 -41.87
N ASP A 124 55.69 -6.27 -42.02
CA ASP A 124 56.73 -6.81 -42.91
C ASP A 124 58.14 -6.27 -42.65
N GLY A 125 58.47 -5.98 -41.39
CA GLY A 125 59.77 -5.40 -41.02
C GLY A 125 59.86 -3.89 -41.21
N SER A 126 58.83 -3.24 -41.77
CA SER A 126 58.82 -1.80 -41.98
C SER A 126 58.57 -1.03 -40.69
N MET A 127 59.35 0.03 -40.48
CA MET A 127 59.12 1.04 -39.43
C MET A 127 58.21 2.18 -39.90
N ASP A 128 57.85 2.20 -41.19
CA ASP A 128 56.87 3.14 -41.75
C ASP A 128 55.46 2.56 -41.66
N PHE A 129 54.64 3.17 -40.79
CA PHE A 129 53.28 2.76 -40.52
C PHE A 129 52.22 3.51 -41.35
N LYS A 130 52.58 4.34 -42.34
CA LYS A 130 51.60 5.04 -43.19
C LYS A 130 50.60 4.10 -43.88
N ARG A 131 51.05 2.88 -44.22
CA ARG A 131 50.19 1.85 -44.83
C ARG A 131 49.28 1.11 -43.87
N TRP A 132 49.48 1.25 -42.55
CA TRP A 132 48.82 0.44 -41.55
C TRP A 132 47.30 0.58 -41.61
N LYS A 133 46.58 -0.54 -41.67
CA LYS A 133 45.12 -0.60 -41.83
C LYS A 133 44.43 -1.17 -40.58
N ALA A 134 45.02 -2.19 -39.97
CA ALA A 134 44.48 -2.92 -38.82
C ALA A 134 44.43 -2.10 -37.51
N ASN A 135 43.88 -2.66 -36.44
CA ASN A 135 44.13 -2.16 -35.08
C ASN A 135 45.60 -2.42 -34.66
N ALA A 136 46.03 -1.93 -33.50
CA ALA A 136 47.42 -2.10 -33.05
C ALA A 136 47.74 -3.51 -32.50
N LYS A 137 46.80 -4.46 -32.59
CA LYS A 137 47.03 -5.91 -32.44
C LYS A 137 47.04 -6.63 -33.79
N GLY A 138 47.05 -5.89 -34.90
CA GLY A 138 47.13 -6.43 -36.25
C GLY A 138 45.85 -7.10 -36.73
N ILE A 139 44.70 -6.80 -36.12
CA ILE A 139 43.38 -7.31 -36.52
C ILE A 139 42.67 -6.26 -37.38
N ASP A 140 42.17 -6.67 -38.55
CA ASP A 140 41.31 -5.85 -39.40
C ASP A 140 39.90 -5.81 -38.81
N LEU A 141 39.54 -4.67 -38.22
CA LEU A 141 38.26 -4.51 -37.50
C LEU A 141 37.04 -4.66 -38.42
N ASN A 142 37.15 -4.32 -39.71
CA ASN A 142 36.05 -4.48 -40.67
C ASN A 142 36.04 -5.89 -41.32
N ARG A 143 36.69 -6.85 -40.67
CA ARG A 143 36.60 -8.30 -40.95
C ARG A 143 36.28 -9.11 -39.69
N GLN A 144 35.92 -8.45 -38.60
CA GLN A 144 35.70 -9.07 -37.29
C GLN A 144 34.22 -9.35 -36.99
N TYR A 145 33.28 -8.75 -37.72
CA TYR A 145 31.87 -8.89 -37.40
C TYR A 145 31.31 -10.24 -37.85
N ASP A 146 30.25 -10.71 -37.19
CA ASP A 146 29.66 -12.03 -37.45
C ASP A 146 28.75 -12.04 -38.69
N ALA A 147 29.37 -11.92 -39.86
CA ALA A 147 28.73 -11.96 -41.17
C ALA A 147 29.56 -12.80 -42.13
N ASN A 148 29.17 -14.05 -42.37
CA ASN A 148 29.92 -15.03 -43.19
C ASN A 148 31.43 -15.08 -42.89
N TRP A 149 31.81 -14.92 -41.62
CA TRP A 149 33.21 -14.71 -41.23
C TRP A 149 34.14 -15.89 -41.56
N ALA A 150 33.59 -17.12 -41.50
CA ALA A 150 34.33 -18.32 -41.89
C ALA A 150 34.78 -18.28 -43.36
N GLY A 151 33.97 -17.68 -44.25
CA GLY A 151 34.22 -17.58 -45.69
C GLY A 151 35.01 -16.35 -46.14
N ILE A 152 35.56 -15.55 -45.21
CA ILE A 152 36.40 -14.40 -45.56
C ILE A 152 37.68 -14.90 -46.23
N CYS A 153 37.93 -14.44 -47.46
CA CYS A 153 39.13 -14.74 -48.23
C CYS A 153 40.30 -13.80 -47.88
N CYS A 154 41.49 -14.12 -48.40
CA CYS A 154 42.70 -13.28 -48.28
C CYS A 154 43.12 -12.98 -46.83
N ASP A 155 42.78 -13.87 -45.90
CA ASP A 155 43.21 -13.81 -44.51
C ASP A 155 44.68 -14.26 -44.38
N PRO A 156 45.60 -13.42 -43.87
CA PRO A 156 46.99 -13.81 -43.63
C PRO A 156 47.15 -14.90 -42.53
N GLY A 157 46.10 -15.21 -41.78
CA GLY A 157 46.09 -16.26 -40.74
C GLY A 157 46.86 -15.88 -39.46
N ARG A 158 47.40 -14.66 -39.39
CA ARG A 158 48.15 -14.12 -38.25
C ARG A 158 48.02 -12.60 -38.21
N PRO A 159 48.26 -11.95 -37.05
CA PRO A 159 48.33 -10.50 -36.96
C PRO A 159 49.17 -9.86 -38.06
N TYR A 160 48.58 -8.89 -38.74
CA TYR A 160 49.17 -8.27 -39.92
C TYR A 160 48.69 -6.82 -40.09
N PHE A 161 49.40 -6.01 -40.86
CA PHE A 161 49.02 -4.61 -41.05
C PHE A 161 47.65 -4.43 -41.76
N LYS A 162 47.13 -5.46 -42.44
CA LYS A 162 45.80 -5.51 -43.08
C LYS A 162 45.20 -6.92 -43.11
N ASN A 163 43.90 -7.02 -43.37
CA ASN A 163 43.15 -8.23 -43.71
C ASN A 163 43.09 -9.38 -42.68
N TYR A 164 43.91 -9.40 -41.63
CA TYR A 164 43.79 -10.44 -40.61
C TYR A 164 42.43 -10.37 -39.93
N LYS A 165 41.62 -11.40 -40.11
CA LYS A 165 40.24 -11.40 -39.61
C LYS A 165 40.13 -11.71 -38.11
N GLY A 166 41.26 -11.94 -37.43
CA GLY A 166 41.34 -12.27 -36.00
C GLY A 166 41.13 -13.77 -35.70
N PRO A 167 41.22 -14.17 -34.42
CA PRO A 167 41.10 -15.57 -34.03
C PRO A 167 39.64 -16.09 -34.07
N LYS A 168 38.67 -15.20 -33.90
CA LYS A 168 37.22 -15.46 -34.02
C LYS A 168 36.46 -14.15 -34.24
N GLN A 169 35.19 -14.24 -34.65
CA GLN A 169 34.28 -13.10 -34.72
C GLN A 169 34.21 -12.34 -33.38
N ASN A 170 34.06 -11.02 -33.45
CA ASN A 170 33.81 -10.14 -32.30
C ASN A 170 34.79 -10.39 -31.12
N SER A 171 36.08 -10.55 -31.41
CA SER A 171 37.13 -10.75 -30.41
C SER A 171 37.97 -9.51 -30.12
N ALA A 172 38.11 -8.60 -31.09
CA ALA A 172 38.75 -7.30 -30.86
C ALA A 172 37.87 -6.42 -29.95
N LYS A 173 38.46 -5.77 -28.94
CA LYS A 173 37.72 -4.90 -28.02
C LYS A 173 36.96 -3.78 -28.72
N GLU A 174 37.52 -3.23 -29.80
CA GLU A 174 36.86 -2.20 -30.59
C GLU A 174 35.58 -2.73 -31.27
N THR A 175 35.64 -3.94 -31.84
CA THR A 175 34.47 -4.59 -32.46
C THR A 175 33.40 -4.92 -31.43
N ILE A 176 33.78 -5.49 -30.27
CA ILE A 176 32.85 -5.77 -29.16
C ILE A 176 32.13 -4.49 -28.73
N THR A 177 32.89 -3.40 -28.56
CA THR A 177 32.35 -2.09 -28.20
C THR A 177 31.31 -1.60 -29.20
N MET A 178 31.57 -1.75 -30.51
CA MET A 178 30.61 -1.36 -31.56
C MET A 178 29.35 -2.24 -31.55
N VAL A 179 29.50 -3.56 -31.43
CA VAL A 179 28.37 -4.50 -31.35
C VAL A 179 27.48 -4.18 -30.15
N ASP A 180 28.06 -4.01 -28.96
CA ASP A 180 27.33 -3.67 -27.74
C ASP A 180 26.60 -2.34 -27.87
N PHE A 181 27.27 -1.34 -28.45
CA PHE A 181 26.66 -0.02 -28.64
C PHE A 181 25.50 -0.06 -29.63
N ILE A 182 25.61 -0.83 -30.70
CA ILE A 182 24.53 -1.02 -31.69
C ILE A 182 23.39 -1.83 -31.07
N ASN A 183 23.67 -2.86 -30.27
CA ASN A 183 22.65 -3.63 -29.55
C ASN A 183 21.86 -2.76 -28.58
N LYS A 184 22.53 -1.79 -27.94
CA LYS A 184 21.91 -0.83 -27.02
C LYS A 184 21.10 0.25 -27.74
N THR A 185 21.58 0.79 -28.85
CA THR A 185 20.98 1.94 -29.55
C THR A 185 20.00 1.56 -30.66
N LYS A 186 20.14 0.37 -31.23
CA LYS A 186 19.31 -0.21 -32.30
C LYS A 186 18.97 0.81 -33.41
N PRO A 187 20.00 1.37 -34.07
CA PRO A 187 19.79 2.38 -35.12
C PRO A 187 18.90 1.84 -36.25
N GLU A 188 18.17 2.73 -36.89
CA GLU A 188 17.40 2.47 -38.11
C GLU A 188 18.31 2.34 -39.32
N ILE A 189 19.37 3.14 -39.38
CA ILE A 189 20.37 3.15 -40.46
C ILE A 189 21.77 3.30 -39.87
N ILE A 190 22.75 2.59 -40.44
CA ILE A 190 24.18 2.78 -40.15
C ILE A 190 24.92 3.29 -41.39
N VAL A 191 25.78 4.29 -41.21
CA VAL A 191 26.77 4.73 -42.20
C VAL A 191 28.17 4.50 -41.64
N SER A 192 28.96 3.70 -42.35
CA SER A 192 30.36 3.39 -42.03
C SER A 192 31.25 4.11 -43.03
N TYR A 193 31.92 5.17 -42.61
CA TYR A 193 32.85 5.90 -43.47
C TYR A 193 34.22 5.22 -43.50
N HIS A 194 34.71 5.03 -44.72
CA HIS A 194 36.02 4.46 -45.06
C HIS A 194 36.69 5.33 -46.14
N SER A 195 37.93 5.00 -46.48
CA SER A 195 38.60 5.57 -47.65
C SER A 195 39.54 4.54 -48.30
N SER A 196 39.64 4.44 -49.63
CA SER A 196 39.19 5.39 -50.64
C SER A 196 38.76 4.69 -51.93
N GLY A 197 38.05 5.43 -52.79
CA GLY A 197 37.64 4.95 -54.10
C GLY A 197 36.40 5.62 -54.69
N GLU A 198 35.72 6.51 -53.95
CA GLU A 198 34.45 7.13 -54.35
C GLU A 198 33.37 6.07 -54.68
N ILE A 199 33.27 5.08 -53.79
CA ILE A 199 32.37 3.94 -53.94
C ILE A 199 31.47 3.74 -52.72
N LEU A 200 30.31 3.14 -52.97
CA LEU A 200 29.26 2.89 -51.98
C LEU A 200 28.87 1.42 -51.97
N TYR A 201 29.15 0.72 -50.86
CA TYR A 201 28.58 -0.61 -50.61
C TYR A 201 27.30 -0.49 -49.78
N TRP A 202 26.29 -1.26 -50.15
CA TRP A 202 24.94 -1.15 -49.57
C TRP A 202 24.20 -2.49 -49.44
N ASN A 203 24.81 -3.59 -49.92
CA ASN A 203 24.17 -4.90 -50.02
C ASN A 203 25.00 -6.01 -49.38
N PHE A 204 24.33 -6.87 -48.60
CA PHE A 204 24.80 -8.14 -48.11
C PHE A 204 23.64 -9.15 -47.99
N HIS A 205 23.40 -9.92 -49.06
CA HIS A 205 22.41 -11.01 -49.16
C HIS A 205 20.94 -10.65 -48.86
N GLN A 206 20.57 -9.38 -48.74
CA GLN A 206 19.16 -8.98 -48.63
C GLN A 206 18.44 -9.10 -49.99
N SER A 207 17.17 -9.50 -49.94
CA SER A 207 16.30 -9.72 -51.11
C SER A 207 14.92 -9.08 -50.92
N GLY A 208 14.09 -9.09 -51.96
CA GLY A 208 12.70 -8.62 -51.92
C GLY A 208 12.57 -7.16 -51.50
N SER A 209 11.61 -6.86 -50.61
CA SER A 209 11.34 -5.50 -50.14
C SER A 209 12.54 -4.84 -49.46
N ARG A 210 13.40 -5.62 -48.78
CA ARG A 210 14.62 -5.09 -48.14
C ARG A 210 15.66 -4.65 -49.18
N TYR A 211 15.85 -5.45 -50.23
CA TYR A 211 16.70 -5.07 -51.36
C TYR A 211 16.22 -3.77 -51.99
N ASN A 212 14.92 -3.69 -52.34
CA ASN A 212 14.36 -2.52 -53.01
C ASN A 212 14.49 -1.24 -52.15
N ARG A 213 14.24 -1.35 -50.84
CA ARG A 213 14.44 -0.26 -49.88
C ARG A 213 15.90 0.20 -49.86
N ASP A 214 16.83 -0.71 -49.60
CA ASP A 214 18.24 -0.38 -49.42
C ASP A 214 18.86 0.15 -50.72
N HIS A 215 18.46 -0.40 -51.87
CA HIS A 215 18.89 0.05 -53.20
C HIS A 215 18.41 1.47 -53.50
N SER A 216 17.16 1.78 -53.19
CA SER A 216 16.60 3.13 -53.38
C SER A 216 17.35 4.17 -52.56
N LEU A 217 17.63 3.86 -51.29
CA LEU A 217 18.43 4.70 -50.40
C LEU A 217 19.86 4.86 -50.91
N ALA A 218 20.52 3.76 -51.29
CA ALA A 218 21.88 3.78 -51.82
C ALA A 218 21.99 4.61 -53.11
N LYS A 219 21.01 4.50 -54.02
CA LYS A 219 20.97 5.26 -55.27
C LYS A 219 20.87 6.76 -54.99
N GLN A 220 20.13 7.15 -53.95
CA GLN A 220 20.07 8.55 -53.55
C GLN A 220 21.40 9.03 -52.95
N ILE A 221 22.04 8.24 -52.09
CA ILE A 221 23.39 8.56 -51.56
C ILE A 221 24.40 8.72 -52.70
N GLY A 222 24.40 7.80 -53.68
CA GLY A 222 25.27 7.89 -54.86
C GLY A 222 25.01 9.14 -55.70
N ARG A 223 23.75 9.58 -55.84
CA ARG A 223 23.42 10.86 -56.50
C ARG A 223 23.90 12.08 -55.73
N MET A 224 23.83 12.06 -54.41
CA MET A 224 24.26 13.17 -53.55
C MET A 224 25.78 13.34 -53.54
N THR A 225 26.50 12.22 -53.55
CA THR A 225 27.96 12.17 -53.42
C THR A 225 28.69 12.11 -54.77
N GLY A 226 28.02 11.66 -55.83
CA GLY A 226 28.67 11.27 -57.09
C GLY A 226 29.31 9.87 -57.06
N TYR A 227 29.23 9.16 -55.93
CA TYR A 227 29.94 7.89 -55.75
C TYR A 227 29.25 6.72 -56.46
N SER A 228 30.07 5.80 -56.96
CA SER A 228 29.59 4.62 -57.68
C SER A 228 29.09 3.53 -56.72
N LEU A 229 27.87 3.04 -56.95
CA LEU A 229 27.31 1.93 -56.20
C LEU A 229 28.01 0.62 -56.58
N ILE A 230 28.46 -0.13 -55.57
CA ILE A 230 28.94 -1.49 -55.76
C ILE A 230 27.76 -2.44 -55.66
N TYR A 231 27.45 -3.11 -56.78
CA TYR A 231 26.41 -4.13 -56.83
C TYR A 231 26.96 -5.48 -56.35
N PRO A 232 26.13 -6.30 -55.68
CA PRO A 232 26.57 -7.55 -55.08
C PRO A 232 27.12 -8.54 -56.10
N LYS A 233 28.23 -9.19 -55.75
CA LYS A 233 28.77 -10.36 -56.45
C LYS A 233 28.05 -11.63 -55.96
N SER A 234 28.18 -12.74 -56.70
CA SER A 234 27.60 -14.03 -56.30
C SER A 234 28.04 -14.51 -54.91
N SER A 235 29.29 -14.22 -54.52
CA SER A 235 29.85 -14.54 -53.21
C SER A 235 30.58 -13.33 -52.61
N PRO A 236 29.89 -12.38 -51.97
CA PRO A 236 30.55 -11.23 -51.33
C PRO A 236 31.37 -11.68 -50.12
N SER A 237 32.55 -11.09 -49.93
CA SER A 237 33.32 -11.26 -48.68
C SER A 237 32.52 -10.62 -47.54
N GLY A 238 32.31 -11.34 -46.45
CA GLY A 238 31.66 -10.82 -45.25
C GLY A 238 32.66 -10.24 -44.25
N GLY A 239 32.21 -10.13 -43.00
CA GLY A 239 32.99 -9.67 -41.85
C GLY A 239 32.90 -8.18 -41.55
N GLY A 240 32.28 -7.40 -42.44
CA GLY A 240 32.12 -5.96 -42.27
C GLY A 240 31.01 -5.60 -41.29
N LEU A 241 31.10 -4.39 -40.70
CA LEU A 241 30.07 -3.86 -39.81
C LEU A 241 28.71 -3.80 -40.50
N THR A 242 28.68 -3.27 -41.72
CA THR A 242 27.45 -3.10 -42.51
C THR A 242 26.84 -4.44 -42.90
N ASP A 243 27.68 -5.43 -43.22
CA ASP A 243 27.25 -6.78 -43.58
C ASP A 243 26.51 -7.44 -42.42
N TRP A 244 27.12 -7.39 -41.22
CA TRP A 244 26.52 -7.91 -40.00
C TRP A 244 25.23 -7.17 -39.67
N PHE A 245 25.20 -5.84 -39.78
CA PHE A 245 23.99 -5.08 -39.47
C PHE A 245 22.83 -5.41 -40.43
N ILE A 246 23.10 -5.48 -41.73
CA ILE A 246 22.10 -5.86 -42.75
C ILE A 246 21.60 -7.29 -42.50
N ALA A 247 22.51 -8.22 -42.21
CA ALA A 247 22.19 -9.63 -41.96
C ALA A 247 21.42 -9.82 -40.65
N HIS A 248 21.83 -9.18 -39.57
CA HIS A 248 21.29 -9.37 -38.23
C HIS A 248 20.01 -8.55 -37.98
N TYR A 249 20.07 -7.24 -38.25
CA TYR A 249 18.96 -6.31 -37.97
C TYR A 249 17.97 -6.18 -39.12
N LYS A 250 18.33 -6.64 -40.33
CA LYS A 250 17.51 -6.52 -41.54
C LYS A 250 17.19 -5.05 -41.89
N ARG A 251 18.07 -4.13 -41.50
CA ARG A 251 17.97 -2.67 -41.66
C ARG A 251 19.07 -2.15 -42.61
N PRO A 252 18.88 -0.98 -43.26
CA PRO A 252 19.86 -0.46 -44.20
C PRO A 252 21.19 -0.11 -43.51
N ALA A 253 22.31 -0.45 -44.15
CA ALA A 253 23.61 0.09 -43.80
C ALA A 253 24.46 0.36 -45.04
N PHE A 254 25.34 1.34 -44.95
CA PHE A 254 26.10 1.86 -46.07
C PHE A 254 27.57 2.02 -45.70
N THR A 255 28.46 1.45 -46.50
CA THR A 255 29.91 1.69 -46.42
C THR A 255 30.27 2.69 -47.50
N ILE A 256 30.72 3.88 -47.08
CA ILE A 256 31.06 4.98 -47.98
C ILE A 256 32.58 5.12 -48.02
N GLU A 257 33.19 4.83 -49.15
CA GLU A 257 34.62 5.02 -49.40
C GLU A 257 34.86 6.41 -50.01
N ILE A 258 35.30 7.38 -49.19
CA ILE A 258 35.50 8.77 -49.62
C ILE A 258 36.79 8.94 -50.43
N SER A 259 36.89 10.03 -51.19
CA SER A 259 38.07 10.41 -51.99
C SER A 259 38.37 9.45 -53.14
N PRO A 260 38.99 9.92 -54.24
CA PRO A 260 39.61 9.04 -55.23
C PRO A 260 40.60 8.08 -54.56
N TYR A 261 40.86 6.94 -55.19
CA TYR A 261 41.77 5.93 -54.65
C TYR A 261 43.19 6.49 -54.47
N VAL A 262 43.71 6.48 -53.22
CA VAL A 262 45.05 7.00 -52.89
C VAL A 262 46.09 5.92 -52.59
N GLY A 263 45.78 4.64 -52.80
CA GLY A 263 46.68 3.53 -52.50
C GLY A 263 46.72 3.13 -51.02
N GLU A 264 47.79 2.47 -50.60
CA GLU A 264 47.98 2.01 -49.22
C GLU A 264 48.50 3.11 -48.31
N THR A 265 47.78 4.23 -48.20
CA THR A 265 48.14 5.36 -47.32
C THR A 265 46.91 6.14 -46.89
N SER A 266 47.08 7.19 -46.08
CA SER A 266 46.01 8.11 -45.70
C SER A 266 45.71 9.13 -46.80
N VAL A 267 44.44 9.47 -46.96
CA VAL A 267 43.99 10.52 -47.89
C VAL A 267 44.65 11.86 -47.56
N PRO A 268 45.26 12.56 -48.55
CA PRO A 268 45.79 13.90 -48.35
C PRO A 268 44.72 14.92 -47.95
N LEU A 269 45.06 15.84 -47.03
CA LEU A 269 44.15 16.88 -46.53
C LEU A 269 43.59 17.80 -47.63
N SER A 270 44.27 17.91 -48.77
CA SER A 270 43.80 18.67 -49.94
C SER A 270 42.46 18.18 -50.50
N TYR A 271 42.08 16.92 -50.25
CA TYR A 271 40.78 16.37 -50.66
C TYR A 271 39.64 16.73 -49.70
N PHE A 272 39.91 17.25 -48.50
CA PHE A 272 38.85 17.48 -47.51
C PHE A 272 37.73 18.42 -48.00
N PRO A 273 38.00 19.54 -48.71
CA PRO A 273 36.92 20.39 -49.22
C PRO A 273 35.94 19.68 -50.17
N SER A 274 36.43 18.83 -51.08
CA SER A 274 35.56 18.07 -52.00
C SER A 274 34.78 16.98 -51.24
N ILE A 275 35.48 16.20 -50.42
CA ILE A 275 34.88 15.17 -49.55
C ILE A 275 33.76 15.77 -48.70
N TRP A 276 34.02 16.92 -48.08
CA TRP A 276 33.02 17.61 -47.26
C TRP A 276 31.82 18.01 -48.11
N SER A 277 32.06 18.66 -49.25
CA SER A 277 31.00 19.06 -50.17
C SER A 277 30.09 17.88 -50.55
N GLU A 278 30.67 16.75 -50.94
CA GLU A 278 29.94 15.55 -51.39
C GLU A 278 29.13 14.88 -50.26
N ASN A 279 29.58 14.98 -49.01
CA ASN A 279 29.04 14.18 -47.90
C ASN A 279 28.22 14.98 -46.88
N ARG A 280 28.26 16.32 -46.91
CA ARG A 280 27.68 17.21 -45.88
C ARG A 280 26.20 17.01 -45.55
N ALA A 281 25.42 16.34 -46.40
CA ALA A 281 23.99 16.11 -46.19
C ALA A 281 23.64 14.65 -45.82
N ILE A 282 24.59 13.72 -45.87
CA ILE A 282 24.33 12.27 -45.70
C ILE A 282 23.76 11.96 -44.32
N GLY A 283 24.29 12.59 -43.27
CA GLY A 283 23.78 12.37 -41.92
C GLY A 283 22.33 12.85 -41.74
N LEU A 284 21.96 13.98 -42.34
CA LEU A 284 20.60 14.50 -42.31
C LEU A 284 19.65 13.64 -43.15
N TYR A 285 20.09 13.23 -44.35
CA TYR A 285 19.33 12.33 -45.21
C TYR A 285 19.01 11.01 -44.51
N THR A 286 20.03 10.36 -43.96
CA THR A 286 19.85 9.07 -43.28
C THR A 286 19.02 9.22 -42.00
N ALA A 287 19.16 10.32 -41.25
CA ALA A 287 18.29 10.61 -40.11
C ALA A 287 16.81 10.80 -40.51
N ASN A 288 16.55 11.48 -41.64
CA ASN A 288 15.20 11.69 -42.16
C ASN A 288 14.56 10.37 -42.64
N GLU A 289 15.29 9.56 -43.42
CA GLU A 289 14.79 8.26 -43.87
C GLU A 289 14.67 7.25 -42.72
N GLY A 290 15.60 7.28 -41.76
CA GLY A 290 15.53 6.53 -40.53
C GLY A 290 14.24 6.82 -39.75
N TYR A 291 13.84 8.08 -39.67
CA TYR A 291 12.57 8.46 -39.02
C TYR A 291 11.35 7.85 -39.71
N LYS A 292 11.32 7.81 -41.05
CA LYS A 292 10.24 7.14 -41.78
C LYS A 292 10.18 5.63 -41.48
N LEU A 293 11.34 4.97 -41.42
CA LEU A 293 11.42 3.55 -41.06
C LEU A 293 10.97 3.30 -39.61
N PHE A 294 11.38 4.17 -38.69
CA PHE A 294 10.91 4.15 -37.31
C PHE A 294 9.39 4.29 -37.24
N MET A 295 8.82 5.31 -37.88
CA MET A 295 7.39 5.60 -37.85
C MET A 295 6.54 4.47 -38.45
N ASN A 296 7.01 3.83 -39.52
CA ASN A 296 6.32 2.67 -40.10
C ASN A 296 6.17 1.52 -39.08
N LYS A 297 7.21 1.24 -38.29
CA LYS A 297 7.14 0.23 -37.23
C LYS A 297 6.33 0.74 -36.04
N TYR A 298 6.57 1.97 -35.62
CA TYR A 298 5.93 2.60 -34.47
C TYR A 298 4.42 2.69 -34.63
N ASN A 299 3.92 3.07 -35.81
CA ASN A 299 2.49 3.19 -36.09
C ASN A 299 1.75 1.85 -35.93
N SER A 300 2.38 0.73 -36.30
CA SER A 300 1.81 -0.61 -36.08
C SER A 300 1.69 -0.92 -34.58
N VAL A 301 2.75 -0.65 -33.81
CA VAL A 301 2.77 -0.82 -32.35
C VAL A 301 1.72 0.06 -31.68
N LYS A 302 1.67 1.36 -32.04
CA LYS A 302 0.69 2.33 -31.54
C LYS A 302 -0.73 1.90 -31.85
N SER A 303 -1.03 1.50 -33.09
CA SER A 303 -2.36 1.05 -33.50
C SER A 303 -2.81 -0.18 -32.69
N ALA A 304 -1.93 -1.16 -32.52
CA ALA A 304 -2.21 -2.35 -31.71
C ALA A 304 -2.46 -2.02 -30.23
N ALA A 305 -1.68 -1.09 -29.66
CA ALA A 305 -1.87 -0.63 -28.29
C ALA A 305 -3.19 0.13 -28.11
N THR A 306 -3.49 1.07 -29.02
CA THR A 306 -4.75 1.83 -29.05
C THR A 306 -5.95 0.90 -29.12
N LYS A 307 -5.91 -0.15 -29.96
CA LYS A 307 -6.99 -1.13 -30.04
C LYS A 307 -7.24 -1.81 -28.69
N LYS A 308 -6.19 -2.32 -28.03
CA LYS A 308 -6.29 -2.98 -26.72
C LYS A 308 -6.84 -2.05 -25.64
N VAL A 309 -6.41 -0.79 -25.64
CA VAL A 309 -6.89 0.25 -24.72
C VAL A 309 -8.37 0.54 -24.97
N ASN A 310 -8.78 0.69 -26.23
CA ASN A 310 -10.17 0.88 -26.60
C ASN A 310 -11.04 -0.32 -26.21
N ASP A 311 -10.57 -1.55 -26.42
CA ASP A 311 -11.29 -2.77 -26.00
C ASP A 311 -11.53 -2.78 -24.49
N ALA A 312 -10.49 -2.47 -23.69
CA ALA A 312 -10.62 -2.36 -22.23
C ALA A 312 -11.60 -1.24 -21.83
N PHE A 313 -11.49 -0.08 -22.46
CA PHE A 313 -12.33 1.07 -22.21
C PHE A 313 -13.80 0.82 -22.53
N LEU A 314 -14.11 0.30 -23.72
CA LEU A 314 -15.48 0.01 -24.15
C LEU A 314 -16.10 -1.13 -23.32
N THR A 315 -15.33 -2.18 -23.01
CA THR A 315 -15.82 -3.26 -22.13
C THR A 315 -16.13 -2.73 -20.73
N SER A 316 -15.30 -1.84 -20.18
CA SER A 316 -15.57 -1.21 -18.88
C SER A 316 -16.84 -0.34 -18.88
N LYS A 317 -17.18 0.31 -20.01
CA LYS A 317 -18.44 1.07 -20.13
C LYS A 317 -19.67 0.17 -19.98
N ALA A 318 -19.58 -1.06 -20.47
CA ALA A 318 -20.66 -2.04 -20.38
C ALA A 318 -20.91 -2.54 -18.95
N LEU A 319 -20.04 -2.23 -17.98
CA LEU A 319 -20.29 -2.51 -16.56
C LEU A 319 -21.35 -1.58 -15.96
N ARG A 320 -21.39 -0.33 -16.41
CA ARG A 320 -22.22 0.73 -15.81
C ARG A 320 -23.68 0.32 -15.60
N PRO A 321 -24.39 -0.27 -16.59
CA PRO A 321 -25.79 -0.64 -16.40
C PRO A 321 -26.04 -1.60 -15.24
N TYR A 322 -25.12 -2.51 -14.93
CA TYR A 322 -25.30 -3.52 -13.87
C TYR A 322 -25.37 -2.94 -12.46
N HIS A 323 -24.73 -1.79 -12.23
CA HIS A 323 -24.69 -1.14 -10.92
C HIS A 323 -25.29 0.28 -10.95
N THR A 324 -25.99 0.64 -12.04
CA THR A 324 -26.71 1.92 -12.15
C THR A 324 -28.06 1.76 -12.85
N SER A 325 -28.14 1.93 -14.18
CA SER A 325 -29.41 2.10 -14.90
C SER A 325 -30.34 0.89 -14.90
N LYS A 326 -29.83 -0.33 -14.66
CA LYS A 326 -30.67 -1.53 -14.47
C LYS A 326 -31.10 -1.75 -13.01
N VAL A 327 -30.55 -0.99 -12.06
CA VAL A 327 -30.89 -1.07 -10.64
C VAL A 327 -32.02 -0.08 -10.33
N LYS A 328 -33.26 -0.54 -10.49
CA LYS A 328 -34.46 0.31 -10.30
C LYS A 328 -35.19 0.03 -8.99
N SER A 329 -35.00 -1.16 -8.43
CA SER A 329 -35.57 -1.56 -7.14
C SER A 329 -34.63 -2.52 -6.40
N VAL A 330 -34.98 -2.85 -5.15
CA VAL A 330 -34.25 -3.82 -4.32
C VAL A 330 -34.06 -5.18 -5.00
N ASN A 331 -35.00 -5.60 -5.86
CA ASN A 331 -34.94 -6.87 -6.60
C ASN A 331 -33.82 -6.89 -7.67
N ASN A 332 -33.33 -5.73 -8.09
CA ASN A 332 -32.23 -5.63 -9.05
C ASN A 332 -30.85 -5.62 -8.39
N ILE A 333 -30.78 -5.61 -7.05
CA ILE A 333 -29.53 -5.71 -6.30
C ILE A 333 -29.10 -7.17 -6.29
N VAL A 334 -28.47 -7.62 -7.38
CA VAL A 334 -28.01 -8.99 -7.58
C VAL A 334 -26.71 -9.01 -8.37
N ILE A 335 -25.90 -10.05 -8.16
CA ILE A 335 -24.71 -10.32 -8.99
C ILE A 335 -25.05 -11.40 -10.00
N SER A 336 -25.33 -11.02 -11.25
CA SER A 336 -25.57 -11.99 -12.31
C SER A 336 -24.26 -12.58 -12.85
N THR A 337 -24.35 -13.77 -13.45
CA THR A 337 -23.22 -14.41 -14.16
C THR A 337 -22.64 -13.50 -15.23
N ASP A 338 -23.50 -12.83 -16.02
CA ASP A 338 -23.07 -11.88 -17.05
C ASP A 338 -22.30 -10.69 -16.48
N PHE A 339 -22.72 -10.18 -15.32
CA PHE A 339 -22.02 -9.08 -14.65
C PHE A 339 -20.61 -9.50 -14.25
N MET A 340 -20.46 -10.66 -13.60
CA MET A 340 -19.15 -11.18 -13.20
C MET A 340 -18.25 -11.51 -14.39
N ASN A 341 -18.81 -12.09 -15.46
CA ASN A 341 -18.08 -12.35 -16.69
C ASN A 341 -17.54 -11.04 -17.30
N SER A 342 -18.38 -10.01 -17.38
CA SER A 342 -17.98 -8.68 -17.86
C SER A 342 -16.93 -8.02 -16.96
N TYR A 343 -17.08 -8.11 -15.64
CA TYR A 343 -16.14 -7.56 -14.66
C TYR A 343 -14.75 -8.21 -14.77
N ASN A 344 -14.71 -9.54 -14.85
CA ASN A 344 -13.48 -10.31 -15.00
C ASN A 344 -12.81 -10.05 -16.35
N LYS A 345 -13.60 -10.02 -17.43
CA LYS A 345 -13.10 -9.69 -18.78
C LYS A 345 -12.49 -8.29 -18.82
N THR A 346 -13.14 -7.31 -18.20
CA THR A 346 -12.62 -5.94 -18.08
C THR A 346 -11.25 -5.93 -17.39
N GLY A 347 -11.10 -6.66 -16.28
CA GLY A 347 -9.82 -6.77 -15.56
C GLY A 347 -8.69 -7.34 -16.43
N SER A 348 -8.98 -8.41 -17.18
CA SER A 348 -8.01 -9.02 -18.09
C SER A 348 -7.59 -8.08 -19.23
N LEU A 349 -8.55 -7.35 -19.81
CA LEU A 349 -8.27 -6.38 -20.87
C LEU A 349 -7.47 -5.18 -20.37
N ILE A 350 -7.75 -4.67 -19.17
CA ILE A 350 -6.94 -3.60 -18.55
C ILE A 350 -5.47 -4.03 -18.44
N LYS A 351 -5.20 -5.22 -17.89
CA LYS A 351 -3.82 -5.74 -17.76
C LYS A 351 -3.12 -5.84 -19.13
N THR A 352 -3.84 -6.33 -20.13
CA THR A 352 -3.33 -6.44 -21.51
C THR A 352 -3.06 -5.08 -22.15
N ALA A 353 -3.90 -4.07 -21.86
CA ALA A 353 -3.74 -2.71 -22.34
C ALA A 353 -2.55 -2.01 -21.67
N GLU A 354 -2.31 -2.23 -20.38
CA GLU A 354 -1.13 -1.67 -19.68
C GLU A 354 0.18 -2.21 -20.26
N GLN A 355 0.24 -3.52 -20.49
CA GLN A 355 1.41 -4.19 -21.06
C GLN A 355 1.70 -3.73 -22.51
N SER A 356 0.66 -3.38 -23.27
CA SER A 356 0.80 -2.95 -24.67
C SER A 356 1.37 -1.54 -24.83
N LEU A 357 1.48 -0.76 -23.75
CA LEU A 357 2.08 0.59 -23.81
C LEU A 357 3.61 0.56 -23.91
N SER A 358 4.23 -0.61 -23.77
CA SER A 358 5.66 -0.80 -23.96
C SER A 358 6.07 -0.45 -25.40
N GLY A 359 7.17 0.29 -25.54
CA GLY A 359 7.65 0.75 -26.85
C GLY A 359 6.92 1.98 -27.42
N LEU A 360 5.90 2.50 -26.73
CA LEU A 360 5.30 3.79 -27.10
C LEU A 360 6.14 4.97 -26.61
N THR A 361 6.05 6.10 -27.33
CA THR A 361 6.58 7.39 -26.88
C THR A 361 5.88 7.82 -25.58
N SER A 362 6.54 8.66 -24.77
CA SER A 362 5.96 9.15 -23.52
C SER A 362 4.63 9.86 -23.72
N SER A 363 4.49 10.64 -24.80
CA SER A 363 3.25 11.35 -25.14
C SER A 363 2.09 10.39 -25.39
N ASP A 364 2.28 9.40 -26.29
CA ASP A 364 1.22 8.43 -26.61
C ASP A 364 0.88 7.51 -25.43
N ARG A 365 1.89 7.13 -24.64
CA ARG A 365 1.70 6.37 -23.41
C ARG A 365 0.82 7.13 -22.42
N ASN A 366 1.10 8.41 -22.18
CA ASN A 366 0.34 9.24 -21.25
C ASN A 366 -1.11 9.41 -21.72
N PHE A 367 -1.30 9.66 -23.02
CA PHE A 367 -2.63 9.76 -23.62
C PHE A 367 -3.45 8.47 -23.41
N LEU A 368 -2.91 7.31 -23.78
CA LEU A 368 -3.60 6.02 -23.65
C LEU A 368 -3.82 5.60 -22.19
N THR A 369 -2.90 5.96 -21.29
CA THR A 369 -3.03 5.69 -19.84
C THR A 369 -4.27 6.37 -19.25
N THR A 370 -4.69 7.52 -19.78
CA THR A 370 -5.91 8.22 -19.34
C THR A 370 -7.15 7.34 -19.51
N TYR A 371 -7.28 6.68 -20.67
CA TYR A 371 -8.40 5.76 -20.94
C TYR A 371 -8.34 4.48 -20.10
N ILE A 372 -7.14 3.97 -19.81
CA ILE A 372 -6.95 2.84 -18.89
C ILE A 372 -7.41 3.23 -17.48
N ASN A 373 -7.06 4.43 -17.00
CA ASN A 373 -7.47 4.92 -15.69
C ASN A 373 -8.99 5.08 -15.59
N GLU A 374 -9.66 5.57 -16.64
CA GLU A 374 -11.12 5.57 -16.72
C GLU A 374 -11.70 4.15 -16.66
N ALA A 375 -11.12 3.19 -17.36
CA ALA A 375 -11.56 1.81 -17.32
C ALA A 375 -11.42 1.19 -15.91
N LYS A 376 -10.32 1.50 -15.22
CA LYS A 376 -10.09 1.10 -13.81
C LYS A 376 -11.12 1.72 -12.87
N ALA A 377 -11.42 3.02 -13.02
CA ALA A 377 -12.41 3.70 -12.19
C ALA A 377 -13.80 3.05 -12.34
N ARG A 378 -14.24 2.76 -13.57
CA ARG A 378 -15.51 2.05 -13.82
C ARG A 378 -15.53 0.65 -13.22
N LYS A 379 -14.42 -0.08 -13.34
CA LYS A 379 -14.29 -1.40 -12.70
C LYS A 379 -14.34 -1.30 -11.18
N LEU A 380 -13.78 -0.25 -10.57
CA LEU A 380 -13.85 -0.03 -9.12
C LEU A 380 -15.29 0.23 -8.66
N ASP A 381 -16.06 1.02 -9.38
CA ASP A 381 -17.48 1.25 -9.06
C ASP A 381 -18.29 -0.05 -9.14
N ALA A 382 -18.03 -0.88 -10.16
CA ALA A 382 -18.61 -2.22 -10.25
C ALA A 382 -18.20 -3.12 -9.08
N ALA A 383 -16.93 -3.08 -8.66
CA ALA A 383 -16.43 -3.84 -7.52
C ALA A 383 -17.14 -3.45 -6.21
N ARG A 384 -17.32 -2.14 -5.97
CA ARG A 384 -18.04 -1.62 -4.79
C ARG A 384 -19.47 -2.13 -4.72
N PHE A 385 -20.15 -2.22 -5.86
CA PHE A 385 -21.49 -2.81 -5.94
C PHE A 385 -21.46 -4.31 -5.61
N ILE A 386 -20.54 -5.07 -6.22
CA ILE A 386 -20.37 -6.51 -5.96
C ILE A 386 -20.11 -6.76 -4.47
N ASP A 387 -19.21 -6.00 -3.86
CA ASP A 387 -18.86 -6.14 -2.43
C ASP A 387 -20.06 -5.80 -1.53
N ALA A 388 -20.83 -4.76 -1.88
CA ALA A 388 -22.04 -4.39 -1.14
C ALA A 388 -23.12 -5.46 -1.22
N VAL A 389 -23.31 -6.13 -2.36
CA VAL A 389 -24.25 -7.26 -2.49
C VAL A 389 -23.79 -8.41 -1.60
N LYS A 390 -22.52 -8.81 -1.67
CA LYS A 390 -21.99 -9.93 -0.87
C LYS A 390 -22.14 -9.69 0.63
N VAL A 391 -21.74 -8.52 1.12
CA VAL A 391 -21.84 -8.18 2.54
C VAL A 391 -23.30 -8.02 2.97
N GLY A 392 -24.18 -7.53 2.09
CA GLY A 392 -25.62 -7.48 2.34
C GLY A 392 -26.27 -8.87 2.42
N ASP A 393 -25.86 -9.79 1.55
CA ASP A 393 -26.33 -11.18 1.57
C ASP A 393 -25.84 -11.90 2.83
N GLU A 394 -24.57 -11.72 3.24
CA GLU A 394 -24.05 -12.18 4.54
C GLU A 394 -24.90 -11.67 5.71
N LEU A 395 -25.23 -10.37 5.72
CA LEU A 395 -26.10 -9.77 6.75
C LEU A 395 -27.52 -10.37 6.72
N SER A 396 -28.04 -10.68 5.54
CA SER A 396 -29.36 -11.31 5.41
C SER A 396 -29.39 -12.71 5.99
N THR A 397 -28.32 -13.50 5.78
CA THR A 397 -28.16 -14.83 6.37
C THR A 397 -28.04 -14.74 7.88
N GLU A 398 -27.21 -13.84 8.39
CA GLU A 398 -27.05 -13.60 9.84
C GLU A 398 -28.38 -13.25 10.49
N LYS A 399 -29.11 -12.30 9.89
CA LYS A 399 -30.45 -11.91 10.32
C LYS A 399 -31.41 -13.11 10.37
N GLN A 400 -31.40 -13.98 9.36
CA GLN A 400 -32.28 -15.15 9.33
C GLN A 400 -31.97 -16.14 10.46
N SER A 401 -30.68 -16.40 10.71
CA SER A 401 -30.23 -17.23 11.84
C SER A 401 -30.68 -16.63 13.17
N PHE A 402 -30.44 -15.33 13.35
CA PHE A 402 -30.84 -14.60 14.54
C PHE A 402 -32.36 -14.62 14.77
N ASP A 403 -33.16 -14.30 13.75
CA ASP A 403 -34.63 -14.33 13.84
C ASP A 403 -35.15 -15.74 14.22
N ALA A 404 -34.50 -16.79 13.71
CA ALA A 404 -34.88 -18.17 14.03
C ALA A 404 -34.58 -18.52 15.50
N LEU A 405 -33.51 -17.98 16.08
CA LEU A 405 -33.20 -18.13 17.50
C LEU A 405 -34.21 -17.37 18.37
N VAL A 406 -34.49 -16.11 18.05
CA VAL A 406 -35.47 -15.30 18.77
C VAL A 406 -36.85 -15.97 18.76
N LYS A 407 -37.28 -16.53 17.62
CA LYS A 407 -38.56 -17.26 17.51
C LYS A 407 -38.65 -18.53 18.35
N LYS A 408 -37.53 -19.16 18.71
CA LYS A 408 -37.53 -20.31 19.64
C LYS A 408 -37.85 -19.87 21.07
N GLY A 409 -37.83 -18.57 21.35
CA GLY A 409 -38.22 -18.01 22.65
C GLY A 409 -37.21 -18.25 23.77
N ALA A 410 -35.96 -18.60 23.45
CA ALA A 410 -34.89 -18.78 24.44
C ALA A 410 -33.96 -17.56 24.42
N LEU A 411 -33.66 -16.97 25.57
CA LEU A 411 -32.67 -15.91 25.74
C LEU A 411 -31.51 -16.42 26.59
N ASN A 412 -30.38 -16.67 25.93
CA ASN A 412 -29.17 -17.21 26.53
C ASN A 412 -27.92 -16.58 25.89
N ASP A 413 -26.73 -16.91 26.39
CA ASP A 413 -25.46 -16.41 25.88
C ASP A 413 -25.28 -16.59 24.37
N SER A 414 -25.81 -17.68 23.79
CA SER A 414 -25.75 -17.91 22.34
C SER A 414 -26.56 -16.88 21.58
N VAL A 415 -27.73 -16.48 22.08
CA VAL A 415 -28.59 -15.46 21.43
C VAL A 415 -27.97 -14.07 21.57
N VAL A 416 -27.38 -13.75 22.72
CA VAL A 416 -26.67 -12.48 22.92
C VAL A 416 -25.46 -12.38 21.97
N LYS A 417 -24.69 -13.46 21.81
CA LYS A 417 -23.58 -13.49 20.87
C LYS A 417 -24.02 -13.22 19.43
N GLU A 418 -25.11 -13.83 18.99
CA GLU A 418 -25.65 -13.63 17.63
C GLU A 418 -26.26 -12.22 17.47
N TYR A 419 -26.81 -11.63 18.54
CA TYR A 419 -27.21 -10.23 18.55
C TYR A 419 -26.03 -9.28 18.29
N ASP A 420 -24.90 -9.53 18.96
CA ASP A 420 -23.68 -8.75 18.81
C ASP A 420 -23.05 -8.94 17.42
N GLU A 421 -23.04 -10.18 16.90
CA GLU A 421 -22.59 -10.47 15.53
C GLU A 421 -23.48 -9.77 14.49
N LEU A 422 -24.80 -9.81 14.64
CA LEU A 422 -25.74 -9.06 13.78
C LEU A 422 -25.45 -7.55 13.82
N SER A 423 -25.22 -6.99 15.02
CA SER A 423 -24.84 -5.59 15.21
C SER A 423 -23.55 -5.24 14.46
N TYR A 424 -22.53 -6.10 14.56
CA TYR A 424 -21.28 -5.95 13.84
C TYR A 424 -21.47 -6.03 12.32
N ARG A 425 -22.25 -6.99 11.82
CA ARG A 425 -22.56 -7.17 10.39
C ARG A 425 -23.31 -5.99 9.81
N ILE A 426 -24.26 -5.40 10.55
CA ILE A 426 -24.95 -4.16 10.15
C ILE A 426 -23.93 -3.05 9.93
N LYS A 427 -23.04 -2.80 10.91
CA LYS A 427 -22.02 -1.75 10.82
C LYS A 427 -21.07 -1.98 9.63
N LYS A 428 -20.62 -3.23 9.41
CA LYS A 428 -19.78 -3.61 8.27
C LYS A 428 -20.51 -3.35 6.94
N ALA A 429 -21.78 -3.73 6.84
CA ALA A 429 -22.59 -3.51 5.65
C ALA A 429 -22.78 -2.02 5.35
N GLU A 430 -23.09 -1.19 6.36
CA GLU A 430 -23.20 0.26 6.20
C GLU A 430 -21.91 0.88 5.65
N GLN A 431 -20.76 0.48 6.19
CA GLN A 431 -19.45 0.95 5.73
C GLN A 431 -19.18 0.58 4.26
N VAL A 432 -19.51 -0.64 3.84
CA VAL A 432 -19.29 -1.08 2.45
C VAL A 432 -20.29 -0.43 1.50
N ILE A 433 -21.58 -0.40 1.86
CA ILE A 433 -22.65 0.24 1.07
C ILE A 433 -22.39 1.74 0.91
N SER A 434 -21.80 2.42 1.89
CA SER A 434 -21.43 3.85 1.79
C SER A 434 -20.55 4.17 0.57
N ARG A 435 -19.79 3.17 0.08
CA ARG A 435 -18.88 3.31 -1.07
C ARG A 435 -19.58 3.11 -2.40
N VAL A 436 -20.81 2.61 -2.44
CA VAL A 436 -21.57 2.42 -3.68
C VAL A 436 -21.84 3.78 -4.33
N TYR A 437 -21.57 3.85 -5.62
CA TYR A 437 -21.78 5.06 -6.44
C TYR A 437 -23.26 5.45 -6.45
N GLY A 438 -23.57 6.72 -6.13
CA GLY A 438 -24.93 7.29 -6.17
C GLY A 438 -25.78 7.02 -4.90
N SER A 439 -26.38 8.09 -4.35
CA SER A 439 -27.19 8.02 -3.11
C SER A 439 -28.46 7.18 -3.27
N SER A 440 -29.15 7.29 -4.41
CA SER A 440 -30.37 6.50 -4.68
C SER A 440 -30.12 5.00 -4.62
N TYR A 441 -28.98 4.54 -5.14
CA TYR A 441 -28.61 3.12 -5.09
C TYR A 441 -28.26 2.68 -3.67
N ARG A 442 -27.54 3.52 -2.90
CA ARG A 442 -27.27 3.26 -1.49
C ARG A 442 -28.55 3.13 -0.66
N ASN A 443 -29.57 3.94 -0.95
CA ASN A 443 -30.86 3.83 -0.29
C ASN A 443 -31.51 2.47 -0.58
N LEU A 444 -31.52 2.01 -1.84
CA LEU A 444 -32.03 0.68 -2.17
C LEU A 444 -31.27 -0.45 -1.44
N PHE A 445 -29.95 -0.34 -1.30
CA PHE A 445 -29.17 -1.29 -0.46
C PHE A 445 -29.58 -1.21 1.01
N GLY A 446 -29.80 0.01 1.52
CA GLY A 446 -30.30 0.25 2.87
C GLY A 446 -31.64 -0.42 3.11
N ASP A 447 -32.60 -0.22 2.21
CA ASP A 447 -33.94 -0.79 2.27
C ASP A 447 -33.91 -2.32 2.19
N LYS A 448 -33.01 -2.88 1.36
CA LYS A 448 -32.89 -4.33 1.17
C LYS A 448 -32.22 -5.03 2.37
N TYR A 449 -31.16 -4.45 2.93
CA TYR A 449 -30.27 -5.16 3.86
C TYR A 449 -30.18 -4.51 5.24
N ILE A 450 -29.98 -3.19 5.31
CA ILE A 450 -29.70 -2.51 6.58
C ILE A 450 -30.96 -2.36 7.43
N VAL A 451 -32.04 -1.85 6.84
CA VAL A 451 -33.31 -1.61 7.54
C VAL A 451 -33.86 -2.91 8.14
N PRO A 452 -33.94 -4.03 7.40
CA PRO A 452 -34.40 -5.30 7.98
C PRO A 452 -33.50 -5.81 9.12
N GLY A 453 -32.17 -5.68 9.01
CA GLY A 453 -31.25 -6.07 10.08
C GLY A 453 -31.42 -5.23 11.34
N LYS A 454 -31.55 -3.89 11.19
CA LYS A 454 -31.80 -2.98 12.31
C LYS A 454 -33.12 -3.29 13.01
N ILE A 455 -34.19 -3.55 12.25
CA ILE A 455 -35.48 -3.96 12.81
C ILE A 455 -35.34 -5.26 13.62
N SER A 456 -34.69 -6.30 13.07
CA SER A 456 -34.47 -7.56 13.80
C SER A 456 -33.68 -7.34 15.09
N LYS A 457 -32.65 -6.50 15.08
CA LYS A 457 -31.88 -6.15 16.28
C LYS A 457 -32.73 -5.38 17.30
N GLU A 458 -33.46 -4.38 16.85
CA GLU A 458 -34.31 -3.54 17.70
C GLU A 458 -35.44 -4.33 18.36
N TYR A 459 -35.88 -5.43 17.73
CA TYR A 459 -36.94 -6.30 18.23
C TYR A 459 -36.68 -6.89 19.63
N VAL A 460 -35.42 -7.18 19.98
CA VAL A 460 -35.05 -7.78 21.29
C VAL A 460 -34.05 -6.93 22.08
N ILE A 461 -33.85 -5.67 21.70
CA ILE A 461 -32.79 -4.82 22.28
C ILE A 461 -32.93 -4.67 23.80
N TYR A 462 -34.15 -4.57 24.30
CA TYR A 462 -34.42 -4.40 25.72
C TYR A 462 -34.24 -5.70 26.50
N GLU A 463 -34.65 -6.83 25.92
CA GLU A 463 -34.46 -8.16 26.49
C GLU A 463 -32.99 -8.51 26.62
N VAL A 464 -32.21 -8.30 25.55
CA VAL A 464 -30.76 -8.51 25.60
C VAL A 464 -30.11 -7.58 26.62
N SER A 465 -30.55 -6.31 26.70
CA SER A 465 -30.04 -5.36 27.70
C SER A 465 -30.36 -5.82 29.13
N ARG A 466 -31.58 -6.31 29.39
CA ARG A 466 -31.97 -6.86 30.70
C ARG A 466 -31.19 -8.12 31.03
N TYR A 467 -30.98 -9.02 30.07
CA TYR A 467 -30.17 -10.24 30.25
C TYR A 467 -28.73 -9.92 30.61
N ASN A 468 -28.10 -8.99 29.88
CA ASN A 468 -26.72 -8.57 30.15
C ASN A 468 -26.62 -7.90 31.54
N LEU A 469 -27.59 -7.08 31.91
CA LEU A 469 -27.63 -6.44 33.22
C LEU A 469 -27.82 -7.45 34.35
N LEU A 470 -28.67 -8.46 34.17
CA LEU A 470 -28.82 -9.59 35.10
C LEU A 470 -27.48 -10.33 35.27
N SER A 471 -26.80 -10.68 34.18
CA SER A 471 -25.48 -11.33 34.26
C SER A 471 -24.42 -10.43 34.92
N GLU A 472 -24.48 -9.10 34.74
CA GLU A 472 -23.58 -8.15 35.43
C GLU A 472 -23.86 -8.08 36.94
N ILE A 473 -25.14 -8.10 37.35
CA ILE A 473 -25.55 -8.16 38.76
C ILE A 473 -25.02 -9.43 39.42
N GLU A 474 -25.21 -10.59 38.78
CA GLU A 474 -24.71 -11.89 39.26
C GLU A 474 -23.18 -11.88 39.47
N GLN A 475 -22.43 -11.24 38.55
CA GLN A 475 -20.99 -11.05 38.70
C GLN A 475 -20.62 -10.15 39.88
N HIS A 476 -21.35 -9.06 40.11
CA HIS A 476 -21.12 -8.18 41.27
C HIS A 476 -21.42 -8.90 42.59
N ILE A 477 -22.50 -9.71 42.65
CA ILE A 477 -22.81 -10.54 43.82
C ILE A 477 -21.66 -11.51 44.12
N THR A 478 -21.18 -12.23 43.10
CA THR A 478 -20.06 -13.18 43.21
C THR A 478 -18.76 -12.52 43.72
N LYS A 479 -18.57 -11.24 43.40
CA LYS A 479 -17.41 -10.43 43.84
C LYS A 479 -17.62 -9.74 45.19
N ALA A 480 -18.76 -9.94 45.85
CA ALA A 480 -19.17 -9.22 47.06
C ALA A 480 -19.25 -7.68 46.87
N GLU A 481 -19.55 -7.21 45.65
CA GLU A 481 -19.73 -5.80 45.30
C GLU A 481 -21.22 -5.40 45.42
N TYR A 482 -21.78 -5.53 46.62
CA TYR A 482 -23.24 -5.47 46.84
C TYR A 482 -23.88 -4.12 46.53
N LYS A 483 -23.18 -3.00 46.77
CA LYS A 483 -23.68 -1.67 46.41
C LYS A 483 -23.87 -1.55 44.89
N GLN A 484 -22.90 -2.02 44.12
CA GLN A 484 -22.95 -2.03 42.66
C GLN A 484 -24.06 -2.97 42.18
N ALA A 485 -24.23 -4.14 42.80
CA ALA A 485 -25.35 -5.05 42.51
C ALA A 485 -26.71 -4.38 42.75
N ALA A 486 -26.88 -3.66 43.87
CA ALA A 486 -28.10 -2.93 44.21
C ALA A 486 -28.40 -1.79 43.21
N ASP A 487 -27.39 -0.99 42.85
CA ASP A 487 -27.52 0.10 41.87
C ASP A 487 -27.96 -0.44 40.50
N LYS A 488 -27.42 -1.60 40.11
CA LYS A 488 -27.74 -2.29 38.85
C LYS A 488 -29.12 -2.97 38.88
N LEU A 489 -29.56 -3.51 40.02
CA LEU A 489 -30.93 -3.98 40.22
C LEU A 489 -31.94 -2.83 40.07
N ALA A 490 -31.67 -1.67 40.68
CA ALA A 490 -32.51 -0.50 40.50
C ALA A 490 -32.53 -0.01 39.04
N MET A 491 -31.40 -0.11 38.33
CA MET A 491 -31.34 0.16 36.89
C MET A 491 -32.17 -0.84 36.08
N LEU A 492 -32.16 -2.12 36.46
CA LEU A 492 -32.95 -3.16 35.83
C LEU A 492 -34.45 -2.90 35.97
N ASP A 493 -34.91 -2.51 37.16
CA ASP A 493 -36.31 -2.15 37.41
C ASP A 493 -36.77 -0.96 36.56
N ARG A 494 -35.92 0.07 36.45
CA ARG A 494 -36.19 1.21 35.57
C ARG A 494 -36.27 0.78 34.10
N LEU A 495 -35.34 -0.06 33.66
CA LEU A 495 -35.29 -0.55 32.28
C LEU A 495 -36.50 -1.43 31.94
N GLU A 496 -36.92 -2.29 32.86
CA GLU A 496 -38.10 -3.14 32.73
C GLU A 496 -39.36 -2.29 32.51
N LYS A 497 -39.66 -1.35 33.42
CA LYS A 497 -40.80 -0.42 33.29
C LYS A 497 -40.75 0.38 31.98
N ARG A 498 -39.56 0.90 31.64
CA ARG A 498 -39.38 1.73 30.45
C ARG A 498 -39.47 0.94 29.14
N SER A 499 -39.01 -0.31 29.13
CA SER A 499 -39.02 -1.16 27.94
C SER A 499 -40.44 -1.44 27.43
N VAL A 500 -41.40 -1.66 28.34
CA VAL A 500 -42.83 -1.83 28.01
C VAL A 500 -43.37 -0.58 27.32
N GLN A 501 -43.11 0.60 27.89
CA GLN A 501 -43.55 1.88 27.32
C GLN A 501 -42.94 2.13 25.94
N ILE A 502 -41.63 1.90 25.78
CA ILE A 502 -40.95 2.14 24.50
C ILE A 502 -41.47 1.19 23.42
N LYS A 503 -41.71 -0.09 23.74
CA LYS A 503 -42.31 -1.03 22.78
C LYS A 503 -43.73 -0.65 22.39
N ALA A 504 -44.54 -0.21 23.36
CA ALA A 504 -45.89 0.28 23.08
C ALA A 504 -45.87 1.50 22.15
N ASP A 505 -44.95 2.44 22.37
CA ASP A 505 -44.81 3.64 21.52
C ASP A 505 -44.18 3.30 20.15
N GLY A 506 -43.22 2.39 20.11
CA GLY A 506 -42.62 1.88 18.87
C GLY A 506 -43.63 1.17 17.98
N ASN A 507 -44.52 0.34 18.56
CA ASN A 507 -45.59 -0.32 17.81
C ASN A 507 -46.64 0.67 17.26
N LYS A 508 -46.87 1.81 17.92
CA LYS A 508 -47.74 2.86 17.36
C LYS A 508 -47.14 3.48 16.09
N LEU A 509 -45.82 3.67 16.06
CA LEU A 509 -45.10 4.25 14.91
C LEU A 509 -44.88 3.24 13.79
N TYR A 510 -44.66 1.96 14.13
CA TYR A 510 -44.40 0.88 13.18
C TYR A 510 -45.22 -0.36 13.56
N PRO A 511 -46.52 -0.42 13.18
CA PRO A 511 -47.40 -1.51 13.55
C PRO A 511 -46.85 -2.90 13.21
N GLY A 512 -46.81 -3.78 14.21
CA GLY A 512 -46.35 -5.16 14.08
C GLY A 512 -44.82 -5.34 14.04
N LYS A 513 -44.03 -4.31 14.36
CA LYS A 513 -42.56 -4.40 14.42
C LYS A 513 -41.98 -4.65 15.81
N TYR A 514 -42.77 -4.52 16.88
CA TYR A 514 -42.40 -4.85 18.26
C TYR A 514 -43.35 -5.89 18.88
N PRO A 515 -43.41 -7.14 18.37
CA PRO A 515 -44.24 -8.16 18.98
C PRO A 515 -43.92 -8.45 20.46
N ASP A 516 -44.92 -8.94 21.18
CA ASP A 516 -44.73 -9.46 22.53
C ASP A 516 -43.95 -10.77 22.48
N LEU A 517 -42.97 -10.91 23.40
CA LEU A 517 -42.09 -12.07 23.53
C LEU A 517 -42.30 -12.76 24.89
N PRO A 518 -43.50 -13.32 25.14
CA PRO A 518 -43.89 -13.78 26.48
C PRO A 518 -42.97 -14.86 27.05
N THR A 519 -42.44 -15.74 26.22
CA THR A 519 -41.51 -16.80 26.66
C THR A 519 -40.17 -16.23 27.13
N ILE A 520 -39.65 -15.20 26.44
CA ILE A 520 -38.41 -14.53 26.83
C ILE A 520 -38.64 -13.67 28.07
N GLU A 521 -39.79 -13.01 28.15
CA GLU A 521 -40.18 -12.22 29.33
C GLU A 521 -40.25 -13.10 30.57
N ALA A 522 -40.88 -14.28 30.48
CA ALA A 522 -40.95 -15.23 31.59
C ALA A 522 -39.55 -15.70 32.04
N GLN A 523 -38.60 -15.90 31.10
CA GLN A 523 -37.22 -16.26 31.44
C GLN A 523 -36.50 -15.12 32.16
N LEU A 524 -36.68 -13.87 31.72
CA LEU A 524 -36.09 -12.69 32.37
C LEU A 524 -36.64 -12.50 33.79
N VAL A 525 -37.95 -12.68 33.98
CA VAL A 525 -38.58 -12.61 35.30
C VAL A 525 -38.07 -13.70 36.24
N SER A 526 -37.99 -14.95 35.76
CA SER A 526 -37.44 -16.07 36.54
C SER A 526 -36.00 -15.81 36.94
N LYS A 527 -35.15 -15.43 35.98
CA LYS A 527 -33.73 -15.15 36.25
C LYS A 527 -33.54 -13.96 37.20
N LYS A 528 -34.40 -12.95 37.11
CA LYS A 528 -34.42 -11.82 38.07
C LYS A 528 -34.74 -12.29 39.48
N GLN A 529 -35.77 -13.13 39.65
CA GLN A 529 -36.14 -13.67 40.97
C GLN A 529 -34.99 -14.48 41.58
N GLU A 530 -34.35 -15.35 40.79
CA GLU A 530 -33.17 -16.11 41.22
C GLU A 530 -32.03 -15.20 41.68
N ILE A 531 -31.71 -14.16 40.90
CA ILE A 531 -30.64 -13.20 41.24
C ILE A 531 -31.00 -12.35 42.47
N VAL A 532 -32.26 -11.98 42.67
CA VAL A 532 -32.71 -11.24 43.86
C VAL A 532 -32.52 -12.09 45.11
N VAL A 533 -32.92 -13.37 45.08
CA VAL A 533 -32.70 -14.30 46.20
C VAL A 533 -31.20 -14.45 46.48
N LEU A 534 -30.38 -14.67 45.45
CA LEU A 534 -28.93 -14.76 45.59
C LEU A 534 -28.32 -13.48 46.20
N TYR A 535 -28.83 -12.31 45.80
CA TYR A 535 -28.40 -11.02 46.34
C TYR A 535 -28.78 -10.88 47.82
N GLU A 536 -30.02 -11.20 48.20
CA GLU A 536 -30.52 -11.09 49.57
C GLU A 536 -29.77 -12.03 50.52
N GLU A 537 -29.52 -13.28 50.10
CA GLU A 537 -28.71 -14.25 50.83
C GLU A 537 -27.26 -13.78 50.97
N ALA A 538 -26.61 -13.36 49.87
CA ALA A 538 -25.19 -13.01 49.86
C ALA A 538 -24.88 -11.67 50.53
N ALA A 539 -25.79 -10.69 50.47
CA ALA A 539 -25.65 -9.40 51.12
C ALA A 539 -26.00 -9.45 52.63
N GLY A 540 -26.38 -10.62 53.15
CA GLY A 540 -26.74 -10.78 54.55
C GLY A 540 -28.00 -10.01 54.94
N VAL A 541 -28.92 -9.79 53.98
CA VAL A 541 -30.24 -9.18 54.24
C VAL A 541 -31.04 -10.21 55.01
N THR A 542 -30.76 -10.27 56.31
CA THR A 542 -31.41 -11.16 57.25
C THR A 542 -32.86 -10.71 57.33
N ASN A 543 -33.77 -11.67 57.16
CA ASN A 543 -35.22 -11.50 57.19
C ASN A 543 -35.62 -10.52 58.33
N LEU A 544 -36.23 -9.37 57.98
CA LEU A 544 -36.61 -8.31 58.94
C LEU A 544 -37.40 -8.85 60.15
N GLU A 545 -38.08 -9.99 60.00
CA GLU A 545 -38.77 -10.71 61.08
C GLU A 545 -37.84 -11.12 62.24
N THR A 546 -36.61 -11.58 61.98
CA THR A 546 -35.72 -12.08 63.04
C THR A 546 -35.09 -10.94 63.85
N ALA A 547 -34.89 -9.78 63.22
CA ALA A 547 -34.48 -8.55 63.91
C ALA A 547 -35.60 -8.04 64.84
N ASN A 548 -36.85 -8.09 64.39
CA ASN A 548 -38.01 -7.69 65.18
C ASN A 548 -38.21 -8.56 66.44
N GLU A 549 -37.94 -9.88 66.37
CA GLU A 549 -37.99 -10.75 67.55
C GLU A 549 -36.89 -10.43 68.58
N THR A 550 -35.69 -10.06 68.12
CA THR A 550 -34.58 -9.67 69.00
C THR A 550 -34.86 -8.33 69.67
N ILE A 551 -35.43 -7.37 68.93
CA ILE A 551 -35.85 -6.06 69.44
C ILE A 551 -36.98 -6.19 70.48
N ALA A 552 -37.95 -7.08 70.24
CA ALA A 552 -39.03 -7.36 71.20
C ALA A 552 -38.50 -7.89 72.54
N LYS A 553 -37.52 -8.79 72.52
CA LYS A 553 -36.88 -9.32 73.74
C LYS A 553 -36.08 -8.28 74.52
N VAL A 554 -35.36 -7.38 73.83
CA VAL A 554 -34.63 -6.28 74.48
C VAL A 554 -35.59 -5.30 75.15
N ASN A 555 -36.73 -5.00 74.53
CA ASN A 555 -37.76 -4.15 75.12
C ASN A 555 -38.43 -4.78 76.37
N GLU A 556 -38.65 -6.11 76.36
CA GLU A 556 -39.19 -6.83 77.51
C GLU A 556 -38.21 -6.85 78.70
N LEU A 557 -36.90 -7.02 78.43
CA LEU A 557 -35.83 -6.90 79.43
C LEU A 557 -35.71 -5.48 79.99
N TYR A 558 -35.82 -4.44 79.15
CA TYR A 558 -35.79 -3.05 79.60
C TYR A 558 -36.97 -2.68 80.51
N THR A 559 -38.17 -3.17 80.18
CA THR A 559 -39.37 -2.98 81.01
C THR A 559 -39.21 -3.65 82.38
N SER A 560 -38.54 -4.81 82.43
CA SER A 560 -38.20 -5.50 83.67
C SER A 560 -37.12 -4.75 84.47
N TYR A 561 -36.13 -4.14 83.81
CA TYR A 561 -35.08 -3.33 84.43
C TYR A 561 -35.60 -2.01 85.06
N GLN A 562 -36.54 -1.32 84.40
CA GLN A 562 -37.17 -0.13 84.98
C GLN A 562 -37.92 -0.43 86.29
N GLN A 563 -38.36 -1.67 86.51
CA GLN A 563 -38.99 -2.08 87.77
C GLN A 563 -37.98 -2.41 88.89
N VAL A 564 -36.71 -2.70 88.55
CA VAL A 564 -35.64 -3.01 89.53
C VAL A 564 -34.95 -1.74 90.05
N THR A 565 -34.92 -0.66 89.26
CA THR A 565 -34.31 0.62 89.65
C THR A 565 -35.08 1.41 90.71
N GLU A 566 -36.31 1.03 91.05
CA GLU A 566 -37.04 1.58 92.22
C GLU A 566 -36.76 0.82 93.54
N ILE A 567 -36.12 -0.36 93.52
CA ILE A 567 -35.89 -1.18 94.72
C ILE A 567 -34.57 -1.97 94.64
N SER A 568 -33.42 -1.33 94.91
CA SER A 568 -32.22 -2.04 95.40
C SER A 568 -31.47 -1.17 96.42
N PRO A 569 -31.26 -1.65 97.66
CA PRO A 569 -30.47 -0.95 98.68
C PRO A 569 -29.00 -0.72 98.29
N GLU A 570 -28.41 -1.55 97.42
CA GLU A 570 -26.99 -1.45 97.06
C GLU A 570 -26.63 -0.22 96.21
N LEU A 571 -27.53 0.28 95.34
CA LEU A 571 -27.29 1.53 94.59
C LEU A 571 -27.44 2.80 95.45
N SER A 572 -28.19 2.73 96.55
CA SER A 572 -28.36 3.86 97.48
C SER A 572 -27.05 4.21 98.21
N LEU A 573 -26.20 3.21 98.46
CA LEU A 573 -24.90 3.36 99.12
C LEU A 573 -23.90 4.19 98.29
N PHE A 574 -23.96 4.09 96.94
CA PHE A 574 -23.12 4.88 96.03
C PHE A 574 -23.52 6.36 96.00
N THR A 575 -24.80 6.65 96.21
CA THR A 575 -25.31 8.03 96.28
C THR A 575 -24.91 8.70 97.61
N GLU A 576 -24.85 7.94 98.70
CA GLU A 576 -24.42 8.41 100.02
C GLU A 576 -22.89 8.67 100.12
N LEU A 577 -22.07 7.93 99.37
CA LEU A 577 -20.60 8.08 99.36
C LEU A 577 -20.06 9.19 98.43
N LYS A 578 -20.90 9.77 97.55
CA LYS A 578 -20.51 10.85 96.63
C LYS A 578 -20.32 12.23 97.32
N GLY A 579 -20.73 12.34 98.59
CA GLY A 579 -20.72 13.59 99.37
C GLY A 579 -19.58 13.78 100.37
N ILE A 580 -18.65 12.82 100.51
CA ILE A 580 -17.59 12.91 101.52
C ILE A 580 -16.27 13.41 100.89
N ASN A 581 -15.84 14.59 101.34
CA ASN A 581 -14.57 15.23 100.99
C ASN A 581 -13.38 14.43 101.54
N VAL A 582 -12.71 13.66 100.68
CA VAL A 582 -11.56 12.83 101.03
C VAL A 582 -10.30 13.69 101.16
N SER A 583 -10.15 14.36 102.32
CA SER A 583 -8.86 14.94 102.76
C SER A 583 -8.53 14.67 104.23
N ALA A 584 -9.20 13.70 104.86
CA ALA A 584 -8.71 13.07 106.08
C ALA A 584 -8.18 11.68 105.74
N ASP A 585 -6.86 11.62 105.61
CA ASP A 585 -5.93 10.48 105.74
C ASP A 585 -6.38 9.08 105.25
N PRO A 586 -5.74 8.51 104.19
CA PRO A 586 -6.03 7.18 103.62
C PRO A 586 -5.87 5.96 104.55
N THR A 587 -5.76 6.13 105.86
CA THR A 587 -5.55 5.07 106.85
C THR A 587 -6.82 4.62 107.58
N LEU A 588 -8.03 5.04 107.17
CA LEU A 588 -9.29 4.78 107.92
C LEU A 588 -10.40 4.01 107.17
N LEU A 589 -10.11 3.31 106.07
CA LEU A 589 -11.03 2.31 105.51
C LEU A 589 -10.32 0.96 105.38
N ASP A 590 -10.86 -0.07 106.03
CA ASP A 590 -10.37 -1.44 105.95
C ASP A 590 -10.55 -2.03 104.53
N GLU A 591 -9.84 -3.12 104.25
CA GLU A 591 -9.87 -3.78 102.93
C GLU A 591 -11.27 -4.25 102.51
N ALA A 592 -12.19 -4.50 103.45
CA ALA A 592 -13.55 -4.97 103.13
C ALA A 592 -14.39 -3.87 102.48
N LYS A 593 -14.30 -2.62 102.97
CA LYS A 593 -15.02 -1.48 102.38
C LYS A 593 -14.49 -1.03 101.02
N LYS A 594 -13.19 -1.24 100.76
CA LYS A 594 -12.60 -1.02 99.43
C LYS A 594 -13.07 -2.06 98.40
N ALA A 595 -13.26 -3.31 98.83
CA ALA A 595 -13.79 -4.36 97.96
C ALA A 595 -15.25 -4.08 97.56
N GLU A 596 -16.11 -3.67 98.49
CA GLU A 596 -17.50 -3.29 98.21
C GLU A 596 -17.61 -2.08 97.26
N TYR A 597 -16.76 -1.06 97.43
CA TYR A 597 -16.78 0.11 96.56
C TYR A 597 -16.35 -0.21 95.11
N ASN A 598 -15.34 -1.06 94.94
CA ASN A 598 -14.89 -1.47 93.61
C ASN A 598 -15.91 -2.38 92.91
N LEU A 599 -16.56 -3.27 93.66
CA LEU A 599 -17.66 -4.10 93.13
C LEU A 599 -18.83 -3.24 92.66
N ALA A 600 -19.19 -2.20 93.42
CA ALA A 600 -20.25 -1.26 93.04
C ALA A 600 -19.90 -0.46 91.76
N ILE A 601 -18.63 -0.10 91.56
CA ILE A 601 -18.17 0.57 90.33
C ILE A 601 -18.26 -0.35 89.11
N GLU A 602 -17.85 -1.61 89.25
CA GLU A 602 -17.88 -2.60 88.17
C GLU A 602 -19.33 -2.89 87.73
N GLN A 603 -20.24 -3.07 88.70
CA GLN A 603 -21.68 -3.22 88.45
C GLN A 603 -22.29 -1.97 87.76
N LEU A 604 -21.85 -0.75 88.12
CA LEU A 604 -22.30 0.49 87.48
C LEU A 604 -21.83 0.63 86.03
N GLN A 605 -20.62 0.16 85.71
CA GLN A 605 -20.12 0.15 84.32
C GLN A 605 -20.85 -0.86 83.45
N GLU A 606 -21.23 -2.01 84.01
CA GLU A 606 -22.06 -3.02 83.33
C GLU A 606 -23.47 -2.51 83.07
N VAL A 607 -24.10 -1.84 84.04
CA VAL A 607 -25.41 -1.17 83.87
C VAL A 607 -25.37 -0.12 82.76
N LYS A 608 -24.33 0.69 82.71
CA LYS A 608 -24.19 1.73 81.67
C LYS A 608 -24.04 1.14 80.27
N THR A 609 -23.37 -0.01 80.15
CA THR A 609 -23.24 -0.73 78.87
C THR A 609 -24.60 -1.31 78.43
N PHE A 610 -25.44 -1.74 79.37
CA PHE A 610 -26.80 -2.19 79.10
C PHE A 610 -27.72 -1.03 78.68
N GLU A 611 -27.64 0.14 79.31
CA GLU A 611 -28.37 1.35 78.89
C GLU A 611 -27.99 1.80 77.47
N GLU A 612 -26.70 1.74 77.12
CA GLU A 612 -26.23 2.06 75.76
C GLU A 612 -26.82 1.10 74.71
N ALA A 613 -26.94 -0.20 75.03
CA ALA A 613 -27.60 -1.18 74.16
C ALA A 613 -29.10 -0.92 74.00
N VAL A 614 -29.79 -0.45 75.04
CA VAL A 614 -31.22 -0.08 74.98
C VAL A 614 -31.44 1.14 74.10
N LEU A 615 -30.64 2.20 74.27
CA LEU A 615 -30.73 3.41 73.44
C LEU A 615 -30.49 3.11 71.96
N LEU A 616 -29.54 2.21 71.67
CA LEU A 616 -29.33 1.67 70.32
C LEU A 616 -30.58 0.96 69.79
N GLY A 617 -31.25 0.15 70.62
CA GLY A 617 -32.49 -0.55 70.27
C GLY A 617 -33.66 0.40 69.92
N GLU A 618 -33.84 1.47 70.68
CA GLU A 618 -34.87 2.49 70.42
C GLU A 618 -34.63 3.23 69.10
N GLU A 619 -33.38 3.59 68.82
CA GLU A 619 -32.99 4.26 67.57
C GLU A 619 -33.20 3.34 66.35
N ILE A 620 -32.93 2.04 66.51
CA ILE A 620 -33.20 1.01 65.50
C ILE A 620 -34.71 0.85 65.27
N LEU A 621 -35.54 0.81 66.31
CA LEU A 621 -37.00 0.68 66.18
C LEU A 621 -37.61 1.89 65.45
N LYS A 622 -37.10 3.09 65.76
CA LYS A 622 -37.49 4.32 65.07
C LYS A 622 -37.13 4.25 63.57
N LEU A 623 -35.90 3.86 63.26
CA LEU A 623 -35.45 3.69 61.87
C LEU A 623 -36.24 2.59 61.13
N SER A 624 -36.55 1.47 61.80
CA SER A 624 -37.39 0.40 61.25
C SER A 624 -38.76 0.93 60.83
N THR A 625 -39.41 1.68 61.71
CA THR A 625 -40.72 2.29 61.47
C THR A 625 -40.67 3.28 60.29
N GLU A 626 -39.60 4.09 60.21
CA GLU A 626 -39.39 5.03 59.12
C GLU A 626 -39.15 4.31 57.78
N ILE A 627 -38.44 3.18 57.78
CA ILE A 627 -38.22 2.32 56.61
C ILE A 627 -39.55 1.68 56.17
N GLU A 628 -40.33 1.11 57.09
CA GLU A 628 -41.64 0.53 56.79
C GLU A 628 -42.60 1.57 56.18
N GLN A 629 -42.62 2.79 56.71
CA GLN A 629 -43.41 3.88 56.13
C GLN A 629 -42.97 4.23 54.71
N LEU A 630 -41.66 4.24 54.42
CA LEU A 630 -41.14 4.48 53.08
C LEU A 630 -41.48 3.33 52.10
N VAL A 631 -41.58 2.09 52.59
CA VAL A 631 -42.01 0.92 51.80
C VAL A 631 -43.50 0.99 51.49
N ILE A 632 -44.34 1.32 52.50
CA ILE A 632 -45.80 1.47 52.35
C ILE A 632 -46.15 2.59 51.37
N GLN A 633 -45.34 3.66 51.32
CA GLN A 633 -45.55 4.78 50.41
C GLN A 633 -45.33 4.46 48.93
N GLY A 634 -44.78 3.28 48.57
CA GLY A 634 -44.71 2.76 47.20
C GLY A 634 -43.73 3.50 46.27
N GLN A 635 -42.76 2.80 45.66
CA GLN A 635 -41.63 3.43 44.95
C GLN A 635 -41.71 3.47 43.40
N PRO A 636 -40.99 4.39 42.69
CA PRO A 636 -40.16 5.50 43.20
C PRO A 636 -40.27 6.87 42.48
N HIS A 637 -40.16 7.94 43.27
CA HIS A 637 -39.40 9.15 42.92
C HIS A 637 -37.94 8.94 43.38
N GLU A 638 -36.96 9.44 42.63
CA GLU A 638 -35.51 9.25 42.85
C GLU A 638 -35.06 9.60 44.29
N GLU A 639 -35.71 10.58 44.90
CA GLU A 639 -35.41 11.06 46.25
C GLU A 639 -35.84 10.08 47.36
N LEU A 640 -36.99 9.43 47.23
CA LEU A 640 -37.48 8.46 48.22
C LEU A 640 -36.66 7.16 48.19
N THR A 641 -36.12 6.77 47.03
CA THR A 641 -35.20 5.64 46.91
C THR A 641 -33.87 5.93 47.60
N LEU A 642 -33.33 7.14 47.43
CA LEU A 642 -32.12 7.58 48.12
C LEU A 642 -32.33 7.61 49.64
N GLN A 643 -33.46 8.14 50.12
CA GLN A 643 -33.80 8.16 51.54
C GLN A 643 -33.99 6.76 52.13
N TYR A 644 -34.66 5.86 51.41
CA TYR A 644 -34.82 4.47 51.82
C TYR A 644 -33.46 3.78 51.94
N ASN A 645 -32.59 3.90 50.94
CA ASN A 645 -31.27 3.26 50.94
C ASN A 645 -30.36 3.82 52.05
N ASP A 646 -30.39 5.13 52.29
CA ASP A 646 -29.60 5.76 53.36
C ASP A 646 -30.07 5.31 54.75
N LYS A 647 -31.39 5.31 54.99
CA LYS A 647 -31.97 4.82 56.25
C LYS A 647 -31.74 3.33 56.46
N LYS A 648 -31.82 2.52 55.40
CA LYS A 648 -31.52 1.08 55.46
C LYS A 648 -30.05 0.84 55.86
N ALA A 649 -29.12 1.58 55.26
CA ALA A 649 -27.70 1.47 55.61
C ALA A 649 -27.42 1.89 57.07
N GLN A 650 -28.10 2.94 57.57
CA GLN A 650 -28.04 3.34 58.97
C GLN A 650 -28.62 2.28 59.90
N PHE A 651 -29.77 1.70 59.54
CA PHE A 651 -30.40 0.60 60.27
C PHE A 651 -29.49 -0.63 60.37
N GLU A 652 -28.93 -1.09 59.25
CA GLU A 652 -27.99 -2.23 59.22
C GLU A 652 -26.75 -1.97 60.09
N THR A 653 -26.21 -0.75 60.06
CA THR A 653 -25.06 -0.35 60.90
C THR A 653 -25.38 -0.37 62.38
N LEU A 654 -26.54 0.15 62.78
CA LEU A 654 -26.96 0.18 64.18
C LEU A 654 -27.33 -1.21 64.68
N VAL A 655 -27.98 -2.05 63.87
CA VAL A 655 -28.26 -3.45 64.20
C VAL A 655 -26.96 -4.22 64.43
N ALA A 656 -25.94 -4.05 63.59
CA ALA A 656 -24.64 -4.70 63.79
C ALA A 656 -23.97 -4.27 65.11
N LYS A 657 -24.08 -2.97 65.48
CA LYS A 657 -23.62 -2.47 66.78
C LYS A 657 -24.41 -3.07 67.94
N LEU A 658 -25.74 -3.10 67.83
CA LEU A 658 -26.60 -3.68 68.86
C LEU A 658 -26.31 -5.17 69.06
N VAL A 659 -26.10 -5.95 68.00
CA VAL A 659 -25.74 -7.36 68.10
C VAL A 659 -24.40 -7.53 68.83
N THR A 660 -23.43 -6.65 68.58
CA THR A 660 -22.12 -6.66 69.25
C THR A 660 -22.25 -6.34 70.74
N GLU A 661 -23.07 -5.36 71.11
CA GLU A 661 -23.30 -4.99 72.52
C GLU A 661 -24.23 -5.98 73.24
N ALA A 662 -25.24 -6.55 72.57
CA ALA A 662 -26.12 -7.57 73.12
C ALA A 662 -25.40 -8.91 73.36
N GLN A 663 -24.35 -9.23 72.59
CA GLN A 663 -23.46 -10.36 72.89
C GLN A 663 -22.68 -10.17 74.20
N LYS A 664 -22.37 -8.92 74.59
CA LYS A 664 -21.82 -8.60 75.92
C LYS A 664 -22.89 -8.66 77.01
N ALA A 665 -24.13 -8.25 76.71
CA ALA A 665 -25.26 -8.35 77.65
C ALA A 665 -25.67 -9.80 77.99
N LYS A 666 -25.52 -10.75 77.06
CA LYS A 666 -25.67 -12.20 77.35
C LYS A 666 -24.62 -12.75 78.33
N LEU A 667 -23.51 -12.05 78.54
CA LEU A 667 -22.54 -12.37 79.59
C LEU A 667 -23.06 -11.96 80.97
N ILE A 668 -23.87 -10.89 81.03
CA ILE A 668 -24.46 -10.30 82.24
C ILE A 668 -25.64 -11.13 82.76
N GLU A 669 -26.49 -11.69 81.87
CA GLU A 669 -27.56 -12.65 82.26
C GLU A 669 -27.01 -13.98 82.83
N LYS A 670 -25.71 -14.25 82.64
CA LYS A 670 -25.01 -15.39 83.23
C LYS A 670 -24.30 -15.03 84.56
N TYR A 671 -24.19 -13.74 84.85
CA TYR A 671 -23.51 -13.16 86.02
C TYR A 671 -24.50 -12.67 87.10
N LEU A 672 -25.69 -12.21 86.69
CA LEU A 672 -26.91 -12.11 87.51
C LEU A 672 -27.46 -13.50 87.81
#